data_AF-A0A3N5NQG6-F1
#
_entry.id   AF-A0A3N5NQG6-F1
#
_cell.length_a   1.000
_cell.length_b   1.000
_cell.length_c   1.000
_cell.angle_alpha   90.00
_cell.angle_beta   90.00
_cell.angle_gamma   90.00
#
_symmetry.space_group_name_H-M   'P 1'
#
loop_
_entity.id
_entity.type
_entity.pdbx_description
1 polymer ?
#
loop_
_entity_poly.entity_id
_entity_poly.type
_entity_poly.pdbx_seq_one_letter_code
_entity_poly.pdbx_strand_id
1 'polypeptide(L)'
;MAEKKAVGHAYNIDFLNVVFAASSIFLFLSTIWMVWDDFDREWKNTQRQFTQLELEVTRAQLAQTERGIDKAKMTGLQQQLAAAEKAMESNRQQIDELNGQLSEIDARLYRVNQAAQFAKATYDVNRYAFEAQRKANPDGVGEQQKEIEAEAQRLRELNLEVERVTAEREAKMAEIAKYTSEVGRLQKERDQINFESTRLQRVIGTIEPSFVKDYFRNAPLLDFMAPTLTVRQVVTPNVVDDVNFARVAKMDRCTTCHLAIDRRGYEKYPQPFRTHSNLSAYVGSDSPHPVSTTGCTVCHQGLGGSTSFNDASHYPSNAKQRQEWEEKYHWHEPHMWDYPMLPTNMTESSCVQCHRQEIYVPNAPKLAVAYATFERAGCYACHKTRGFENLRKPGPILTKINGKLTEDWVKNWVRDPAAIKNVTWMPKVWYNSNSNAPPDHPRNEAEINAAVAYLFANSESYTPAVANPPRGDAKAGEQIVRSVGCLGCHIIDENDRAAVGPRRTFGQPLKSVGSKTTYAWLYNWVRDPKHYNPGTYMPDMRLTDPQVADVATYLSGLTGPAGTPAPVTPTQAQVDAVLLDYLRNLMPLAEAEGRLAKMDATAKQLDLGQRVITRYGCFSCHDIKGFETTQPIGVDLSEEGSKLVTRLDFAFVDIEHTKLEWFHQKLEDPRSFDQGRILEPLEKLRMPDFHFNDVENERLKTAIMSFQRDVQPASALPARTAKRDYTVRGRALVRRQNCVGCHEIEGDGGDYRTLVSDPTLAPPMLTPEGAKVQPDWLYAFLQGPITIRPWLNVRMPTFGLDDGRWNAIIDYFEATGDSIGPFRTYDHAELTSMAQPGRALFDVLRCQQCHVLGTIPADQPVSNLAPDLRMTHERLKPEWILDWLRNPGRIQPGTRMPQFWPTPPYPKSSYPQMDGDAETQIRAIRDHLMTLRGGPSPRRPAGAAAQSTN
;
A
#
# COMPACT_ATOMS: atom_id res chain seq x y z
N MET A 1 37.22 91.31 -6.70
CA MET A 1 36.22 91.38 -5.62
C MET A 1 36.20 90.03 -4.92
N ALA A 2 36.56 90.07 -3.63
CA ALA A 2 36.39 89.10 -2.54
C ALA A 2 36.19 87.60 -2.80
N GLU A 3 37.08 86.85 -2.13
CA GLU A 3 36.96 85.48 -1.64
C GLU A 3 35.54 85.02 -1.25
N LYS A 4 35.23 83.77 -1.65
CA LYS A 4 34.64 82.79 -0.73
C LYS A 4 35.45 81.50 -0.80
N LYS A 5 36.52 81.42 0.00
CA LYS A 5 36.91 80.14 0.62
C LYS A 5 35.85 79.83 1.66
N ALA A 6 35.01 78.84 1.42
CA ALA A 6 34.14 78.26 2.44
C ALA A 6 34.37 76.75 2.47
N VAL A 7 35.00 76.33 3.57
CA VAL A 7 35.14 74.98 4.12
C VAL A 7 35.92 73.99 3.26
N GLY A 8 37.09 73.58 3.79
CA GLY A 8 37.89 72.51 3.22
C GLY A 8 37.12 71.20 3.21
N HIS A 9 36.58 70.84 2.04
CA HIS A 9 36.28 69.45 1.75
C HIS A 9 37.61 68.76 1.49
N ALA A 10 37.98 67.80 2.33
CA ALA A 10 39.21 67.00 2.23
C ALA A 10 39.27 66.09 0.97
N TYR A 11 38.40 66.34 -0.02
CA TYR A 11 38.16 65.49 -1.18
C TYR A 11 37.93 66.33 -2.44
N ASN A 12 38.44 65.84 -3.57
CA ASN A 12 38.23 66.44 -4.90
C ASN A 12 36.76 66.27 -5.31
N ILE A 13 36.01 67.38 -5.37
CA ILE A 13 34.56 67.39 -5.65
C ILE A 13 34.25 66.89 -7.07
N ASP A 14 35.06 67.22 -8.07
CA ASP A 14 34.84 66.76 -9.45
C ASP A 14 35.00 65.24 -9.56
N PHE A 15 36.02 64.70 -8.87
CA PHE A 15 36.19 63.26 -8.76
C PHE A 15 35.04 62.59 -8.01
N LEU A 16 34.57 63.19 -6.91
CA LEU A 16 33.43 62.67 -6.14
C LEU A 16 32.13 62.67 -6.96
N ASN A 17 31.91 63.71 -7.78
CA ASN A 17 30.76 63.78 -8.70
C ASN A 17 30.83 62.68 -9.77
N VAL A 18 32.01 62.38 -10.31
CA VAL A 18 32.21 61.28 -11.26
C VAL A 18 31.97 59.93 -10.59
N VAL A 19 32.51 59.71 -9.39
CA VAL A 19 32.29 58.48 -8.61
C VAL A 19 30.81 58.32 -8.27
N PHE A 20 30.13 59.39 -7.83
CA PHE A 20 28.70 59.37 -7.54
C PHE A 20 27.85 59.08 -8.78
N ALA A 21 28.18 59.67 -9.93
CA ALA A 21 27.50 59.39 -11.19
C ALA A 21 27.71 57.92 -11.61
N ALA A 22 28.94 57.42 -11.54
CA ALA A 22 29.26 56.02 -11.86
C ALA A 22 28.58 55.04 -10.90
N SER A 23 28.58 55.31 -9.60
CA SER A 23 27.89 54.46 -8.60
C SER A 23 26.37 54.52 -8.76
N SER A 24 25.81 55.67 -9.14
CA SER A 24 24.38 55.82 -9.41
C SER A 24 23.95 55.07 -10.68
N ILE A 25 24.76 55.12 -11.74
CA ILE A 25 24.54 54.32 -12.96
C ILE A 25 24.66 52.83 -12.64
N PHE A 26 25.68 52.41 -11.90
CA PHE A 26 25.84 51.03 -11.47
C PHE A 26 24.63 50.57 -10.66
N LEU A 27 24.21 51.33 -9.64
CA LEU A 27 23.03 51.03 -8.83
C LEU A 27 21.75 50.94 -9.68
N PHE A 28 21.57 51.85 -10.64
CA PHE A 28 20.42 51.84 -11.54
C PHE A 28 20.40 50.58 -12.42
N LEU A 29 21.53 50.24 -13.04
CA LEU A 29 21.66 49.03 -13.86
C LEU A 29 21.49 47.77 -13.02
N SER A 30 22.08 47.71 -11.82
CA SER A 30 21.88 46.61 -10.87
C SER A 30 20.43 46.50 -10.40
N THR A 31 19.73 47.62 -10.20
CA THR A 31 18.31 47.62 -9.82
C THR A 31 17.43 47.10 -10.97
N ILE A 32 17.69 47.54 -12.20
CA ILE A 32 17.01 47.01 -13.39
C ILE A 32 17.28 45.50 -13.52
N TRP A 33 18.52 45.08 -13.34
CA TRP A 33 18.89 43.68 -13.41
C TRP A 33 18.20 42.86 -12.32
N MET A 34 18.18 43.33 -11.07
CA MET A 34 17.48 42.68 -9.96
C MET A 34 15.98 42.55 -10.23
N VAL A 35 15.33 43.60 -10.75
CA VAL A 35 13.91 43.56 -11.13
C VAL A 35 13.67 42.57 -12.26
N TRP A 36 14.58 42.51 -13.24
CA TRP A 36 14.49 41.55 -14.35
C TRP A 36 14.67 40.11 -13.88
N ASP A 37 15.66 39.86 -13.02
CA ASP A 37 15.96 38.55 -12.44
C ASP A 37 14.81 38.04 -11.57
N ASP A 38 14.23 38.91 -10.73
CA ASP A 38 13.03 38.58 -9.95
C ASP A 38 11.78 38.37 -10.84
N PHE A 39 11.72 39.08 -11.95
CA PHE A 39 10.63 38.97 -12.91
C PHE A 39 10.68 37.66 -13.71
N ASP A 40 11.85 37.19 -14.16
CA ASP A 40 12.03 36.02 -15.04
C ASP A 40 12.30 34.71 -14.29
N ARG A 41 11.57 34.46 -13.20
CA ARG A 41 11.67 33.22 -12.43
C ARG A 41 11.28 31.99 -13.26
N GLU A 42 12.05 30.90 -13.11
CA GLU A 42 11.90 29.63 -13.85
C GLU A 42 10.46 29.12 -13.93
N TRP A 43 9.72 29.12 -12.82
CA TRP A 43 8.35 28.59 -12.75
C TRP A 43 7.36 29.34 -13.64
N LYS A 44 7.58 30.63 -13.93
CA LYS A 44 6.71 31.42 -14.82
C LYS A 44 6.81 30.87 -16.25
N ASN A 45 8.00 30.45 -16.69
CA ASN A 45 8.18 29.83 -18.00
C ASN A 45 7.43 28.50 -18.12
N THR A 46 7.43 27.69 -17.06
CA THR A 46 6.64 26.45 -17.00
C THR A 46 5.14 26.71 -17.11
N GLN A 47 4.60 27.71 -16.39
CA GLN A 47 3.17 28.03 -16.50
C GLN A 47 2.77 28.60 -17.87
N ARG A 48 3.64 29.41 -18.50
CA ARG A 48 3.43 29.90 -19.87
C ARG A 48 3.31 28.73 -20.87
N GLN A 49 4.23 27.77 -20.79
CA GLN A 49 4.19 26.56 -21.62
C GLN A 49 2.94 25.72 -21.35
N PHE A 50 2.56 25.56 -20.08
CA PHE A 50 1.34 24.83 -19.72
C PHE A 50 0.07 25.49 -20.27
N THR A 51 -0.01 26.82 -20.24
CA THR A 51 -1.17 27.55 -20.77
C THR A 51 -1.36 27.30 -22.26
N GLN A 52 -0.26 27.26 -23.02
CA GLN A 52 -0.28 26.89 -24.44
C GLN A 52 -0.75 25.45 -24.63
N LEU A 53 -0.22 24.53 -23.84
CA LEU A 53 -0.60 23.12 -23.88
C LEU A 53 -2.09 22.91 -23.51
N GLU A 54 -2.57 23.57 -22.46
CA GLU A 54 -3.97 23.50 -22.01
C GLU A 54 -4.91 24.02 -23.11
N LEU A 55 -4.52 25.06 -23.84
CA LEU A 55 -5.26 25.55 -24.99
C LEU A 55 -5.32 24.52 -26.13
N GLU A 56 -4.20 23.88 -26.47
CA GLU A 56 -4.15 22.82 -27.50
C GLU A 56 -5.03 21.61 -27.11
N VAL A 57 -4.89 21.13 -25.88
CA VAL A 57 -5.67 20.01 -25.35
C VAL A 57 -7.16 20.34 -25.33
N THR A 58 -7.53 21.52 -24.84
CA THR A 58 -8.93 21.95 -24.74
C THR A 58 -9.55 22.11 -26.13
N ARG A 59 -8.81 22.65 -27.12
CA ARG A 59 -9.27 22.74 -28.53
C ARG A 59 -9.46 21.36 -29.14
N ALA A 60 -8.55 20.42 -28.89
CA ALA A 60 -8.68 19.05 -29.37
C ALA A 60 -9.90 18.34 -28.75
N GLN A 61 -10.13 18.51 -27.44
CA GLN A 61 -11.31 17.99 -26.75
C GLN A 61 -12.60 18.59 -27.31
N LEU A 62 -12.64 19.91 -27.52
CA LEU A 62 -13.79 20.59 -28.11
C LEU A 62 -14.11 20.01 -29.50
N ALA A 63 -13.11 19.87 -30.37
CA ALA A 63 -13.29 19.30 -31.69
C ALA A 63 -13.77 17.83 -31.65
N GLN A 64 -13.37 17.06 -30.63
CA GLN A 64 -13.85 15.70 -30.43
C GLN A 64 -15.31 15.68 -29.94
N THR A 65 -15.65 16.51 -28.96
CA THR A 65 -17.02 16.64 -28.43
C THR A 65 -17.98 17.07 -29.55
N GLU A 66 -17.61 18.06 -30.36
CA GLU A 66 -18.44 18.54 -31.48
C GLU A 66 -18.67 17.48 -32.56
N ARG A 67 -17.71 16.58 -32.80
CA ARG A 67 -17.90 15.42 -33.69
C ARG A 67 -18.87 14.38 -33.14
N GLY A 68 -18.94 14.25 -31.81
CA GLY A 68 -19.83 13.31 -31.12
C GLY A 68 -21.29 13.77 -31.04
N ILE A 69 -21.58 15.03 -31.38
CA ILE A 69 -22.94 15.57 -31.40
C ILE A 69 -23.69 15.04 -32.63
N ASP A 70 -24.85 14.42 -32.41
CA ASP A 70 -25.75 13.98 -33.49
C ASP A 70 -26.33 15.20 -34.21
N LYS A 71 -25.79 15.48 -35.41
CA LYS A 71 -26.21 16.60 -36.25
C LYS A 71 -27.67 16.49 -36.69
N ALA A 72 -28.20 15.29 -36.88
CA ALA A 72 -29.59 15.10 -37.28
C ALA A 72 -30.53 15.43 -36.11
N LYS A 73 -30.21 14.95 -34.90
CA LYS A 73 -30.95 15.31 -33.68
C LYS A 73 -30.89 16.81 -33.41
N MET A 74 -29.72 17.44 -33.57
CA MET A 74 -29.56 18.89 -33.37
C MET A 74 -30.34 19.71 -34.39
N THR A 75 -30.33 19.31 -35.67
CA THR A 75 -31.11 19.99 -36.71
C THR A 75 -32.61 19.85 -36.44
N GLY A 76 -33.06 18.67 -36.01
CA GLY A 76 -34.44 18.43 -35.60
C GLY A 76 -34.87 19.29 -34.40
N LEU A 77 -34.03 19.38 -33.36
CA LEU A 77 -34.29 20.24 -32.21
C LEU A 77 -34.30 21.73 -32.58
N GLN A 78 -33.42 22.18 -33.48
CA GLN A 78 -33.43 23.56 -33.99
C GLN A 78 -34.71 23.88 -34.77
N GLN A 79 -35.19 22.96 -35.60
CA GLN A 79 -36.45 23.13 -36.33
C GLN A 79 -37.66 23.14 -35.38
N GLN A 80 -37.69 22.24 -34.40
CA GLN A 80 -38.73 22.21 -33.38
C GLN A 80 -38.72 23.48 -32.51
N LEU A 81 -37.53 23.95 -32.13
CA LEU A 81 -37.37 25.17 -31.35
C LEU A 81 -37.82 26.39 -32.17
N ALA A 82 -37.43 26.52 -33.44
CA ALA A 82 -37.87 27.61 -34.30
C ALA A 82 -39.40 27.60 -34.53
N ALA A 83 -40.01 26.43 -34.64
CA ALA A 83 -41.46 26.28 -34.74
C ALA A 83 -42.16 26.68 -33.43
N ALA A 84 -41.63 26.25 -32.27
CA ALA A 84 -42.14 26.60 -30.96
C ALA A 84 -41.97 28.10 -30.65
N GLU A 85 -40.83 28.70 -31.02
CA GLU A 85 -40.58 30.14 -30.90
C GLU A 85 -41.53 30.95 -31.79
N LYS A 86 -41.79 30.49 -33.02
CA LYS A 86 -42.79 31.13 -33.90
C LYS A 86 -44.22 31.03 -33.33
N ALA A 87 -44.57 29.90 -32.73
CA ALA A 87 -45.84 29.72 -32.03
C ALA A 87 -45.93 30.61 -30.79
N MET A 88 -44.86 30.75 -30.01
CA MET A 88 -44.78 31.68 -28.89
C MET A 88 -44.91 33.13 -29.37
N GLU A 89 -44.22 33.52 -30.44
CA GLU A 89 -44.27 34.85 -31.03
C GLU A 89 -45.68 35.20 -31.54
N SER A 90 -46.41 34.23 -32.10
CA SER A 90 -47.81 34.42 -32.49
C SER A 90 -48.75 34.70 -31.31
N ASN A 91 -48.35 34.32 -30.10
CA ASN A 91 -49.05 34.61 -28.85
C ASN A 91 -48.35 35.72 -28.03
N ARG A 92 -47.39 36.45 -28.62
CA ARG A 92 -46.56 37.43 -27.90
C ARG A 92 -47.39 38.50 -27.19
N GLN A 93 -48.42 39.02 -27.85
CA GLN A 93 -49.29 40.02 -27.24
C GLN A 93 -50.01 39.48 -25.99
N GLN A 94 -50.43 38.22 -25.99
CA GLN A 94 -51.05 37.56 -24.84
C GLN A 94 -50.03 37.26 -23.74
N ILE A 95 -48.81 36.86 -24.11
CA ILE A 95 -47.71 36.63 -23.15
C ILE A 95 -47.29 37.94 -22.47
N ASP A 96 -47.17 39.03 -23.23
CA ASP A 96 -46.83 40.36 -22.71
C ASP A 96 -47.93 40.89 -21.77
N GLU A 97 -49.20 40.65 -22.10
CA GLU A 97 -50.33 40.96 -21.23
C GLU A 97 -50.30 40.14 -19.93
N LEU A 98 -50.10 38.82 -20.01
CA LEU A 98 -49.99 37.94 -18.85
C LEU A 98 -48.76 38.29 -17.98
N ASN A 99 -47.65 38.71 -18.59
CA ASN A 99 -46.46 39.20 -17.89
C ASN A 99 -46.71 40.54 -17.19
N GLY A 100 -47.48 41.44 -17.83
CA GLY A 100 -47.95 42.67 -17.19
C GLY A 100 -48.79 42.37 -15.94
N GLN A 101 -49.76 41.46 -16.05
CA GLN A 101 -50.56 40.98 -14.92
C GLN A 101 -49.71 40.32 -13.84
N LEU A 102 -48.73 39.48 -14.22
CA LEU A 102 -47.80 38.86 -13.29
C LEU A 102 -46.96 39.91 -12.55
N SER A 103 -46.49 40.96 -13.23
CA SER A 103 -45.74 42.05 -12.62
C SER A 103 -46.57 42.83 -11.59
N GLU A 104 -47.85 43.06 -11.86
CA GLU A 104 -48.77 43.66 -10.89
C GLU A 104 -49.00 42.75 -9.67
N ILE A 105 -49.15 41.44 -9.91
CA ILE A 105 -49.25 40.43 -8.85
C ILE A 105 -47.97 40.38 -8.01
N ASP A 106 -46.79 40.42 -8.63
CA ASP A 106 -45.48 40.43 -7.97
C ASP A 106 -45.30 41.71 -7.13
N ALA A 107 -45.69 42.87 -7.65
CA ALA A 107 -45.65 44.13 -6.91
C ALA A 107 -46.62 44.13 -5.71
N ARG A 108 -47.77 43.48 -5.85
CA ARG A 108 -48.70 43.27 -4.72
C ARG A 108 -48.16 42.26 -3.72
N LEU A 109 -47.60 41.14 -4.18
CA LEU A 109 -46.98 40.13 -3.32
C LEU A 109 -45.83 40.72 -2.51
N TYR A 110 -44.98 41.53 -3.14
CA TYR A 110 -43.90 42.25 -2.48
C TYR A 110 -44.43 43.15 -1.35
N ARG A 111 -45.46 43.94 -1.62
CA ARG A 111 -46.07 44.85 -0.63
C ARG A 111 -46.71 44.09 0.53
N VAL A 112 -47.52 43.07 0.26
CA VAL A 112 -48.20 42.29 1.30
C VAL A 112 -47.19 41.47 2.12
N ASN A 113 -46.19 40.86 1.48
CA ASN A 113 -45.13 40.14 2.18
C ASN A 113 -44.29 41.08 3.05
N GLN A 114 -43.92 42.26 2.55
CA GLN A 114 -43.23 43.26 3.35
C GLN A 114 -44.07 43.71 4.56
N ALA A 115 -45.38 43.93 4.37
CA ALA A 115 -46.29 44.25 5.46
C ALA A 115 -46.39 43.11 6.49
N ALA A 116 -46.45 41.85 6.04
CA ALA A 116 -46.45 40.68 6.91
C ALA A 116 -45.15 40.54 7.71
N GLN A 117 -43.99 40.78 7.09
CA GLN A 117 -42.69 40.76 7.78
C GLN A 117 -42.59 41.86 8.84
N PHE A 118 -43.05 43.08 8.53
CA PHE A 118 -43.10 44.17 9.52
C PHE A 118 -44.08 43.90 10.67
N ALA A 119 -45.27 43.37 10.36
CA ALA A 119 -46.25 42.96 11.36
C ALA A 119 -45.70 41.85 12.26
N LYS A 120 -45.00 40.86 11.68
CA LYS A 120 -44.35 39.77 12.43
C LYS A 120 -43.25 40.28 13.34
N ALA A 121 -42.37 41.16 12.85
CA ALA A 121 -41.30 41.73 13.65
C ALA A 121 -41.85 42.54 14.83
N THR A 122 -42.90 43.34 14.61
CA THR A 122 -43.59 44.10 15.66
C THR A 122 -44.23 43.16 16.69
N TYR A 123 -44.98 42.16 16.22
CA TYR A 123 -45.61 41.14 17.05
C TYR A 123 -44.60 40.35 17.89
N ASP A 124 -43.48 39.92 17.32
CA ASP A 124 -42.47 39.13 18.04
C ASP A 124 -41.81 39.96 19.17
N VAL A 125 -41.54 41.25 18.93
CA VAL A 125 -40.99 42.16 19.97
C VAL A 125 -42.03 42.41 21.07
N ASN A 126 -43.25 42.77 20.69
CA ASN A 126 -44.32 43.09 21.65
C ASN A 126 -44.74 41.86 22.45
N ARG A 127 -44.83 40.68 21.81
CA ARG A 127 -45.11 39.41 22.47
C ARG A 127 -44.02 39.04 23.47
N TYR A 128 -42.75 39.22 23.12
CA TYR A 128 -41.65 38.94 24.05
C TYR A 128 -41.72 39.87 25.28
N ALA A 129 -41.98 41.16 25.07
CA ALA A 129 -42.20 42.12 26.16
C ALA A 129 -43.41 41.73 27.04
N PHE A 130 -44.52 41.33 26.43
CA PHE A 130 -45.71 40.83 27.12
C PHE A 130 -45.43 39.54 27.92
N GLU A 131 -44.74 38.56 27.33
CA GLU A 131 -44.38 37.30 28.01
C GLU A 131 -43.46 37.55 29.22
N ALA A 132 -42.51 38.48 29.10
CA ALA A 132 -41.66 38.91 30.21
C ALA A 132 -42.46 39.63 31.32
N GLN A 133 -43.39 40.51 30.95
CA GLN A 133 -44.19 41.29 31.89
C GLN A 133 -45.27 40.45 32.60
N ARG A 134 -45.93 39.53 31.88
CA ARG A 134 -46.89 38.57 32.45
C ARG A 134 -46.23 37.64 33.47
N LYS A 135 -44.95 37.28 33.27
CA LYS A 135 -44.17 36.51 34.25
C LYS A 135 -43.86 37.33 35.52
N ALA A 136 -43.69 38.65 35.39
CA ALA A 136 -43.39 39.54 36.50
C ALA A 136 -44.65 39.98 37.29
N ASN A 137 -45.80 40.18 36.62
CA ASN A 137 -47.07 40.55 37.24
C ASN A 137 -48.27 39.96 36.46
N PRO A 138 -48.79 38.80 36.87
CA PRO A 138 -49.87 38.09 36.15
C PRO A 138 -51.19 38.85 36.05
N ASP A 139 -51.53 39.68 37.05
CA ASP A 139 -52.86 40.30 37.18
C ASP A 139 -52.97 41.67 36.44
N GLY A 140 -51.86 42.20 35.93
CA GLY A 140 -51.77 43.57 35.38
C GLY A 140 -51.69 43.70 33.85
N VAL A 141 -51.79 42.60 33.09
CA VAL A 141 -51.47 42.58 31.64
C VAL A 141 -52.69 42.46 30.71
N GLY A 142 -53.91 42.62 31.22
CA GLY A 142 -55.15 42.37 30.47
C GLY A 142 -55.35 43.25 29.22
N GLU A 143 -54.91 44.50 29.25
CA GLU A 143 -55.03 45.43 28.11
C GLU A 143 -53.97 45.10 27.02
N GLN A 144 -52.73 44.86 27.45
CA GLN A 144 -51.63 44.43 26.59
C GLN A 144 -51.92 43.08 25.92
N GLN A 145 -52.61 42.16 26.60
CA GLN A 145 -53.03 40.88 26.01
C GLN A 145 -53.96 41.07 24.81
N LYS A 146 -54.92 42.00 24.89
CA LYS A 146 -55.82 42.32 23.77
C LYS A 146 -55.06 42.92 22.58
N GLU A 147 -54.03 43.74 22.84
CA GLU A 147 -53.17 44.30 21.80
C GLU A 147 -52.39 43.20 21.06
N ILE A 148 -51.78 42.26 21.80
CA ILE A 148 -51.05 41.12 21.22
C ILE A 148 -52.00 40.20 20.43
N GLU A 149 -53.21 39.95 20.92
CA GLU A 149 -54.21 39.15 20.21
C GLU A 149 -54.67 39.83 18.90
N ALA A 150 -54.84 41.16 18.90
CA ALA A 150 -55.15 41.95 17.71
C ALA A 150 -53.99 41.95 16.70
N GLU A 151 -52.73 42.08 17.15
CA GLU A 151 -51.54 41.97 16.31
C GLU A 151 -51.39 40.57 15.71
N ALA A 152 -51.62 39.52 16.50
CA ALA A 152 -51.62 38.14 16.04
C ALA A 152 -52.69 37.89 14.97
N GLN A 153 -53.88 38.47 15.14
CA GLN A 153 -54.96 38.38 14.16
C GLN A 153 -54.57 39.10 12.86
N ARG A 154 -54.04 40.32 12.95
CA ARG A 154 -53.56 41.09 11.79
C ARG A 154 -52.45 40.36 11.04
N LEU A 155 -51.52 39.71 11.75
CA LEU A 155 -50.47 38.90 11.12
C LEU A 155 -51.05 37.68 10.40
N ARG A 156 -52.04 36.99 10.99
CA ARG A 156 -52.72 35.86 10.33
C ARG A 156 -53.44 36.30 9.05
N GLU A 157 -54.13 37.45 9.08
CA GLU A 157 -54.81 38.01 7.91
C GLU A 157 -53.82 38.36 6.79
N LEU A 158 -52.69 39.00 7.13
CA LEU A 158 -51.63 39.31 6.16
C LEU A 158 -50.98 38.05 5.58
N ASN A 159 -50.73 37.02 6.39
CA ASN A 159 -50.17 35.75 5.91
C ASN A 159 -51.13 35.02 4.96
N LEU A 160 -52.42 34.97 5.28
CA LEU A 160 -53.45 34.44 4.37
C LEU A 160 -53.49 35.21 3.05
N GLU A 161 -53.29 36.53 3.10
CA GLU A 161 -53.20 37.34 1.89
C GLU A 161 -51.92 37.05 1.09
N VAL A 162 -50.76 36.83 1.73
CA VAL A 162 -49.52 36.38 1.06
C VAL A 162 -49.75 35.04 0.36
N GLU A 163 -50.35 34.07 1.04
CA GLU A 163 -50.65 32.75 0.48
C GLU A 163 -51.59 32.88 -0.73
N ARG A 164 -52.66 33.68 -0.61
CA ARG A 164 -53.60 33.93 -1.71
C ARG A 164 -52.92 34.57 -2.91
N VAL A 165 -52.14 35.62 -2.71
CA VAL A 165 -51.45 36.32 -3.80
C VAL A 165 -50.34 35.43 -4.42
N THR A 166 -49.72 34.56 -3.61
CA THR A 166 -48.77 33.54 -4.11
C THR A 166 -49.47 32.50 -4.99
N ALA A 167 -50.65 32.02 -4.59
CA ALA A 167 -51.44 31.11 -5.41
C ALA A 167 -51.90 31.77 -6.73
N GLU A 168 -52.29 33.05 -6.68
CA GLU A 168 -52.60 33.84 -7.88
C GLU A 168 -51.37 33.98 -8.81
N ARG A 169 -50.17 34.19 -8.24
CA ARG A 169 -48.91 34.22 -8.98
C ARG A 169 -48.60 32.89 -9.65
N GLU A 170 -48.74 31.78 -8.93
CA GLU A 170 -48.50 30.44 -9.46
C GLU A 170 -49.49 30.07 -10.56
N ALA A 171 -50.78 30.38 -10.38
CA ALA A 171 -51.80 30.19 -11.41
C ALA A 171 -51.48 30.99 -12.68
N LYS A 172 -51.05 32.25 -12.53
CA LYS A 172 -50.67 33.12 -13.65
C LYS A 172 -49.39 32.63 -14.34
N MET A 173 -48.40 32.14 -13.58
CA MET A 173 -47.22 31.48 -14.14
C MET A 173 -47.57 30.20 -14.91
N ALA A 174 -48.55 29.42 -14.44
CA ALA A 174 -49.02 28.24 -15.14
C ALA A 174 -49.73 28.59 -16.47
N GLU A 175 -50.45 29.72 -16.52
CA GLU A 175 -51.02 30.25 -17.77
C GLU A 175 -49.91 30.65 -18.76
N ILE A 176 -48.88 31.38 -18.31
CA ILE A 176 -47.72 31.75 -19.14
C ILE A 176 -46.97 30.49 -19.63
N ALA A 177 -46.83 29.49 -18.77
CA ALA A 177 -46.17 28.24 -19.11
C ALA A 177 -46.87 27.47 -20.24
N LYS A 178 -48.18 27.63 -20.47
CA LYS A 178 -48.88 27.01 -21.62
C LYS A 178 -48.32 27.49 -22.96
N TYR A 179 -47.75 28.69 -22.99
CA TYR A 179 -47.18 29.29 -24.20
C TYR A 179 -45.65 29.17 -24.26
N THR A 180 -44.96 29.05 -23.12
CA THR A 180 -43.49 29.11 -23.05
C THR A 180 -42.80 27.79 -22.65
N SER A 181 -43.53 26.83 -22.09
CA SER A 181 -42.95 25.58 -21.56
C SER A 181 -42.26 24.73 -22.63
N GLU A 182 -42.81 24.66 -23.83
CA GLU A 182 -42.25 23.88 -24.93
C GLU A 182 -40.92 24.48 -25.42
N VAL A 183 -40.85 25.81 -25.54
CA VAL A 183 -39.61 26.53 -25.84
C VAL A 183 -38.57 26.27 -24.75
N GLY A 184 -38.95 26.38 -23.47
CA GLY A 184 -38.05 26.10 -22.35
C GLY A 184 -37.58 24.64 -22.26
N ARG A 185 -38.44 23.68 -22.60
CA ARG A 185 -38.12 22.24 -22.66
C ARG A 185 -37.10 21.96 -23.76
N LEU A 186 -37.37 22.45 -24.99
CA LEU A 186 -36.49 22.27 -26.15
C LEU A 186 -35.15 22.98 -25.98
N GLN A 187 -35.14 24.18 -25.35
CA GLN A 187 -33.90 24.88 -24.99
C GLN A 187 -33.07 24.09 -23.98
N LYS A 188 -33.67 23.55 -22.91
CA LYS A 188 -32.95 22.69 -21.97
C LYS A 188 -32.37 21.45 -22.63
N GLU A 189 -33.11 20.80 -23.53
CA GLU A 189 -32.62 19.62 -24.25
C GLU A 189 -31.44 19.96 -25.18
N ARG A 190 -31.53 21.09 -25.91
CA ARG A 190 -30.44 21.62 -26.73
C ARG A 190 -29.20 21.95 -25.88
N ASP A 191 -29.39 22.65 -24.77
CA ASP A 191 -28.31 23.10 -23.91
C ASP A 191 -27.63 21.92 -23.21
N GLN A 192 -28.38 20.86 -22.89
CA GLN A 192 -27.84 19.61 -22.36
C GLN A 192 -26.94 18.88 -23.40
N ILE A 193 -27.32 18.89 -24.67
CA ILE A 193 -26.48 18.32 -25.76
C ILE A 193 -25.21 19.16 -25.96
N ASN A 194 -25.31 20.49 -25.89
CA ASN A 194 -24.19 21.41 -26.08
C ASN A 194 -23.39 21.70 -24.81
N PHE A 195 -23.74 21.11 -23.67
CA PHE A 195 -23.21 21.48 -22.37
C PHE A 195 -21.67 21.41 -22.33
N GLU A 196 -21.11 20.26 -22.76
CA GLU A 196 -19.66 20.06 -22.75
C GLU A 196 -18.94 20.96 -23.76
N SER A 197 -19.48 21.17 -24.96
CA SER A 197 -18.91 22.09 -25.95
C SER A 197 -18.88 23.53 -25.41
N THR A 198 -20.00 23.99 -24.83
CA THR A 198 -20.11 25.32 -24.23
C THR A 198 -19.15 25.50 -23.06
N ARG A 199 -18.99 24.47 -22.23
CA ARG A 199 -18.02 24.46 -21.11
C ARG A 199 -16.59 24.62 -21.64
N LEU A 200 -16.20 23.83 -22.64
CA LEU A 200 -14.86 23.87 -23.23
C LEU A 200 -14.59 25.21 -23.94
N GLN A 201 -15.56 25.77 -24.66
CA GLN A 201 -15.46 27.11 -25.28
C GLN A 201 -15.24 28.21 -24.22
N ARG A 202 -15.94 28.12 -23.07
CA ARG A 202 -15.74 29.06 -21.96
C ARG A 202 -14.34 28.94 -21.36
N VAL A 203 -13.81 27.72 -21.23
CA VAL A 203 -12.43 27.49 -20.79
C VAL A 203 -11.45 28.14 -21.77
N ILE A 204 -11.61 27.91 -23.08
CA ILE A 204 -10.80 28.54 -24.13
C ILE A 204 -10.81 30.07 -24.00
N GLY A 205 -11.98 30.71 -23.91
CA GLY A 205 -12.06 32.17 -23.76
C GLY A 205 -11.44 32.71 -22.46
N THR A 206 -11.24 31.84 -21.46
CA THR A 206 -10.56 32.20 -20.21
C THR A 206 -9.05 32.16 -20.35
N ILE A 207 -8.52 31.12 -20.99
CA ILE A 207 -7.07 30.83 -21.14
C ILE A 207 -6.43 31.45 -22.38
N GLU A 208 -7.22 31.88 -23.37
CA GLU A 208 -6.71 32.42 -24.62
C GLU A 208 -5.91 33.73 -24.38
N PRO A 209 -4.71 33.86 -24.97
CA PRO A 209 -3.86 35.00 -24.70
C PRO A 209 -4.51 36.33 -25.11
N SER A 210 -4.42 37.36 -24.27
CA SER A 210 -4.87 38.70 -24.63
C SER A 210 -3.87 39.77 -24.18
N PHE A 211 -3.79 40.87 -24.92
CA PHE A 211 -2.86 41.97 -24.63
C PHE A 211 -3.01 42.51 -23.20
N VAL A 212 -4.25 42.67 -22.71
CA VAL A 212 -4.52 43.17 -21.36
C VAL A 212 -4.23 42.12 -20.28
N LYS A 213 -4.57 40.84 -20.51
CA LYS A 213 -4.38 39.78 -19.49
C LYS A 213 -2.93 39.33 -19.38
N ASP A 214 -2.20 39.18 -20.48
CA ASP A 214 -0.91 38.49 -20.46
C ASP A 214 0.30 39.41 -20.66
N TYR A 215 0.13 40.56 -21.33
CA TYR A 215 1.21 41.50 -21.58
C TYR A 215 1.23 42.66 -20.56
N PHE A 216 0.08 43.23 -20.22
CA PHE A 216 0.00 44.35 -19.26
C PHE A 216 0.05 43.90 -17.79
N ARG A 217 -0.73 42.86 -17.40
CA ARG A 217 -0.80 42.40 -16.00
C ARG A 217 0.40 41.58 -15.55
N ASN A 218 1.18 41.03 -16.48
CA ASN A 218 2.43 40.33 -16.18
C ASN A 218 3.66 41.14 -16.64
N ALA A 219 3.57 42.47 -16.73
CA ALA A 219 4.74 43.31 -17.02
C ALA A 219 5.61 43.49 -15.76
N PRO A 220 6.93 43.73 -15.90
CA PRO A 220 7.79 44.07 -14.77
C PRO A 220 7.20 45.23 -13.95
N LEU A 221 7.19 45.09 -12.62
CA LEU A 221 6.60 46.04 -11.66
C LEU A 221 5.07 46.17 -11.67
N LEU A 222 4.33 45.48 -12.53
CA LEU A 222 2.85 45.44 -12.54
C LEU A 222 2.28 44.07 -12.15
N ASP A 223 3.12 43.05 -12.07
CA ASP A 223 2.74 41.65 -11.77
C ASP A 223 2.25 41.42 -10.33
N PHE A 224 2.39 42.39 -9.42
CA PHE A 224 1.88 42.28 -8.05
C PHE A 224 0.37 42.59 -7.93
N MET A 225 -0.24 43.26 -8.91
CA MET A 225 -1.62 43.75 -8.79
C MET A 225 -2.69 42.69 -9.08
N ALA A 226 -2.50 41.89 -10.14
CA ALA A 226 -3.43 40.82 -10.55
C ALA A 226 -2.80 39.91 -11.64
N PRO A 227 -1.73 39.15 -11.34
CA PRO A 227 -1.01 38.38 -12.35
C PRO A 227 -1.84 37.16 -12.81
N THR A 228 -1.67 36.76 -14.08
CA THR A 228 -2.28 35.50 -14.58
C THR A 228 -1.45 34.28 -14.18
N LEU A 229 -0.17 34.46 -13.90
CA LEU A 229 0.76 33.44 -13.42
C LEU A 229 0.95 33.61 -11.91
N THR A 230 0.70 32.56 -11.13
CA THR A 230 0.75 32.62 -9.66
C THR A 230 1.43 31.40 -9.07
N VAL A 231 2.13 31.61 -7.96
CA VAL A 231 2.59 30.51 -7.12
C VAL A 231 1.37 29.82 -6.52
N ARG A 232 1.22 28.52 -6.80
CA ARG A 232 0.15 27.70 -6.25
C ARG A 232 0.67 27.05 -4.98
N GLN A 233 0.02 27.35 -3.85
CA GLN A 233 0.43 26.86 -2.54
C GLN A 233 -0.71 26.11 -1.88
N VAL A 234 -0.40 24.90 -1.40
CA VAL A 234 -1.24 24.11 -0.51
C VAL A 234 -0.64 24.16 0.88
N VAL A 235 -1.49 24.40 1.88
CA VAL A 235 -1.14 24.22 3.29
C VAL A 235 -1.99 23.09 3.81
N THR A 236 -1.37 21.98 4.19
CA THR A 236 -2.08 20.76 4.54
C THR A 236 -2.75 20.92 5.91
N PRO A 237 -4.06 20.65 6.05
CA PRO A 237 -4.77 20.85 7.31
C PRO A 237 -4.42 19.80 8.37
N ASN A 238 -4.04 18.59 7.95
CA ASN A 238 -3.90 17.43 8.83
C ASN A 238 -2.48 16.84 8.86
N VAL A 239 -1.58 17.31 8.00
CA VAL A 239 -0.20 16.81 7.92
C VAL A 239 0.76 17.90 8.36
N VAL A 240 1.79 17.53 9.12
CA VAL A 240 2.73 18.48 9.75
C VAL A 240 4.18 18.10 9.48
N ASP A 241 5.03 19.11 9.49
CA ASP A 241 6.49 18.97 9.56
C ASP A 241 6.98 19.22 11.00
N ASP A 242 8.05 18.52 11.40
CA ASP A 242 8.78 18.80 12.64
C ASP A 242 9.89 19.82 12.35
N VAL A 243 9.69 21.07 12.74
CA VAL A 243 10.69 22.12 12.60
C VAL A 243 11.18 22.48 13.99
N ASN A 244 12.34 21.94 14.37
CA ASN A 244 13.00 22.23 15.64
C ASN A 244 12.07 22.12 16.85
N PHE A 245 11.37 20.97 17.00
CA PHE A 245 10.43 20.67 18.08
C PHE A 245 9.07 21.40 18.00
N ALA A 246 8.80 22.15 16.94
CA ALA A 246 7.50 22.72 16.64
C ALA A 246 6.84 21.97 15.47
N ARG A 247 5.58 21.56 15.65
CA ARG A 247 4.77 21.00 14.57
C ARG A 247 4.10 22.12 13.81
N VAL A 248 4.47 22.28 12.55
CA VAL A 248 3.89 23.29 11.65
C VAL A 248 3.12 22.59 10.52
N ALA A 249 2.04 23.20 10.06
CA ALA A 249 1.32 22.68 8.91
C ALA A 249 2.27 22.60 7.71
N LYS A 250 2.33 21.44 7.06
CA LYS A 250 3.19 21.26 5.89
C LYS A 250 2.70 22.15 4.74
N MET A 251 3.67 22.72 4.04
CA MET A 251 3.44 23.64 2.94
C MET A 251 4.04 23.08 1.65
N ASP A 252 3.25 23.14 0.58
CA ASP A 252 3.60 22.53 -0.71
C ASP A 252 3.28 23.47 -1.87
N ARG A 253 4.28 23.70 -2.73
CA ARG A 253 4.18 24.55 -3.93
C ARG A 253 4.42 23.79 -5.23
N CYS A 254 4.48 22.45 -5.20
CA CYS A 254 4.83 21.64 -6.37
C CYS A 254 3.87 21.85 -7.55
N THR A 255 2.58 22.12 -7.27
CA THR A 255 1.58 22.42 -8.31
C THR A 255 1.76 23.78 -9.00
N THR A 256 2.74 24.59 -8.57
CA THR A 256 3.17 25.77 -9.32
C THR A 256 3.74 25.38 -10.68
N CYS A 257 4.48 24.27 -10.75
CA CYS A 257 5.07 23.74 -11.98
C CYS A 257 4.32 22.51 -12.50
N HIS A 258 3.86 21.63 -11.60
CA HIS A 258 3.14 20.40 -11.92
C HIS A 258 1.62 20.62 -12.03
N LEU A 259 1.22 21.50 -12.94
CA LEU A 259 -0.15 22.08 -13.01
C LEU A 259 -1.26 21.08 -13.38
N ALA A 260 -0.89 19.95 -14.00
CA ALA A 260 -1.80 18.90 -14.44
C ALA A 260 -1.72 17.63 -13.59
N ILE A 261 -0.98 17.63 -12.49
CA ILE A 261 -0.70 16.41 -11.71
C ILE A 261 -1.98 15.73 -11.19
N ASP A 262 -2.99 16.52 -10.82
CA ASP A 262 -4.29 16.07 -10.31
C ASP A 262 -5.39 16.05 -11.39
N ARG A 263 -5.06 16.32 -12.66
CA ARG A 263 -6.01 16.48 -13.77
C ARG A 263 -5.92 15.33 -14.76
N ARG A 264 -7.06 14.81 -15.22
CA ARG A 264 -7.11 13.83 -16.33
C ARG A 264 -6.82 14.48 -17.67
N GLY A 265 -6.34 13.70 -18.63
CA GLY A 265 -6.13 14.12 -20.02
C GLY A 265 -4.71 14.56 -20.34
N TYR A 266 -3.80 14.53 -19.36
CA TYR A 266 -2.39 14.88 -19.55
C TYR A 266 -1.43 13.70 -19.33
N GLU A 267 -1.93 12.46 -19.34
CA GLU A 267 -1.17 11.24 -18.99
C GLU A 267 0.01 10.98 -19.95
N LYS A 268 -0.08 11.44 -21.19
CA LYS A 268 0.90 11.19 -22.26
C LYS A 268 1.99 12.27 -22.36
N TYR A 269 1.85 13.39 -21.67
CA TYR A 269 2.79 14.50 -21.77
C TYR A 269 4.04 14.25 -20.91
N PRO A 270 5.19 14.87 -21.25
CA PRO A 270 6.38 14.80 -20.41
C PRO A 270 6.20 15.57 -19.10
N GLN A 271 7.05 15.27 -18.11
CA GLN A 271 7.16 16.12 -16.91
C GLN A 271 7.60 17.54 -17.31
N PRO A 272 7.08 18.59 -16.65
CA PRO A 272 6.23 18.56 -15.45
C PRO A 272 4.71 18.50 -15.71
N PHE A 273 4.27 18.42 -16.97
CA PHE A 273 2.84 18.51 -17.34
C PHE A 273 2.09 17.18 -17.31
N ARG A 274 2.71 16.12 -16.79
CA ARG A 274 2.11 14.79 -16.77
C ARG A 274 1.12 14.63 -15.61
N THR A 275 -0.03 14.03 -15.89
CA THR A 275 -0.98 13.54 -14.88
C THR A 275 -0.35 12.46 -14.00
N HIS A 276 -0.71 12.43 -12.71
CA HIS A 276 -0.28 11.35 -11.82
C HIS A 276 -0.77 9.98 -12.31
N SER A 277 0.08 8.96 -12.23
CA SER A 277 -0.18 7.62 -12.79
C SER A 277 -1.43 6.94 -12.24
N ASN A 278 -1.85 7.29 -11.03
CA ASN A 278 -3.06 6.80 -10.38
C ASN A 278 -3.75 7.93 -9.60
N LEU A 279 -4.69 8.63 -10.23
CA LEU A 279 -5.40 9.75 -9.61
C LEU A 279 -6.32 9.32 -8.48
N SER A 280 -7.05 8.21 -8.64
CA SER A 280 -8.05 7.77 -7.67
C SER A 280 -7.44 7.32 -6.35
N ALA A 281 -6.23 6.75 -6.36
CA ALA A 281 -5.56 6.32 -5.14
C ALA A 281 -4.78 7.45 -4.44
N TYR A 282 -4.36 8.48 -5.18
CA TYR A 282 -3.47 9.52 -4.69
C TYR A 282 -4.02 10.94 -4.78
N VAL A 283 -3.61 11.71 -5.80
CA VAL A 283 -3.73 13.17 -5.80
C VAL A 283 -5.06 13.71 -6.35
N GLY A 284 -5.91 12.85 -6.91
CA GLY A 284 -7.20 13.26 -7.48
C GLY A 284 -8.18 13.77 -6.41
N SER A 285 -9.17 14.57 -6.83
CA SER A 285 -10.15 15.20 -5.92
C SER A 285 -10.95 14.21 -5.06
N ASP A 286 -11.30 13.06 -5.63
CA ASP A 286 -12.10 12.01 -4.96
C ASP A 286 -11.22 10.97 -4.28
N SER A 287 -9.91 11.21 -4.25
CA SER A 287 -8.96 10.29 -3.66
C SER A 287 -8.96 10.36 -2.14
N PRO A 288 -8.49 9.32 -1.43
CA PRO A 288 -8.16 9.45 0.00
C PRO A 288 -7.03 10.45 0.30
N HIS A 289 -6.24 10.86 -0.71
CA HIS A 289 -5.07 11.73 -0.52
C HIS A 289 -5.05 12.97 -1.44
N PRO A 290 -6.15 13.73 -1.59
CA PRO A 290 -6.23 14.79 -2.59
C PRO A 290 -5.13 15.84 -2.35
N VAL A 291 -4.63 16.44 -3.42
CA VAL A 291 -3.52 17.42 -3.34
C VAL A 291 -3.83 18.55 -2.36
N SER A 292 -5.08 19.00 -2.31
CA SER A 292 -5.53 20.08 -1.44
C SER A 292 -5.36 19.79 0.06
N THR A 293 -5.32 18.53 0.48
CA THR A 293 -5.16 18.16 1.89
C THR A 293 -3.84 17.49 2.21
N THR A 294 -3.22 16.84 1.22
CA THR A 294 -2.01 16.03 1.43
C THR A 294 -0.77 16.70 0.84
N GLY A 295 -0.86 17.46 -0.25
CA GLY A 295 0.31 17.95 -0.98
C GLY A 295 1.13 16.82 -1.62
N CYS A 296 2.24 17.19 -2.28
CA CYS A 296 3.11 16.27 -3.00
C CYS A 296 4.30 15.80 -2.14
N THR A 297 4.89 16.70 -1.37
CA THR A 297 6.08 16.45 -0.55
C THR A 297 5.82 15.53 0.65
N VAL A 298 4.56 15.20 0.97
CA VAL A 298 4.24 14.14 1.95
C VAL A 298 4.74 12.79 1.46
N CYS A 299 4.48 12.47 0.19
CA CYS A 299 4.94 11.22 -0.41
C CYS A 299 6.38 11.34 -0.93
N HIS A 300 6.70 12.48 -1.54
CA HIS A 300 7.95 12.68 -2.28
C HIS A 300 9.10 13.25 -1.47
N GLN A 301 8.88 13.76 -0.26
CA GLN A 301 9.85 14.61 0.47
C GLN A 301 10.25 15.86 -0.34
N GLY A 302 11.41 16.45 -0.05
CA GLY A 302 11.86 17.70 -0.66
C GLY A 302 11.39 18.97 0.08
N LEU A 303 11.82 20.11 -0.43
CA LEU A 303 11.51 21.42 0.14
C LEU A 303 10.24 21.99 -0.51
N GLY A 304 9.08 21.67 0.08
CA GLY A 304 7.77 22.04 -0.48
C GLY A 304 7.52 23.54 -0.61
N GLY A 305 8.28 24.39 0.11
CA GLY A 305 8.21 25.84 0.00
C GLY A 305 8.94 26.45 -1.21
N SER A 306 9.74 25.66 -1.94
CA SER A 306 10.50 26.14 -3.09
C SER A 306 9.67 26.19 -4.38
N THR A 307 10.11 27.04 -5.31
CA THR A 307 9.59 27.16 -6.68
C THR A 307 10.66 26.96 -7.76
N SER A 308 11.92 26.70 -7.38
CA SER A 308 13.03 26.41 -8.30
C SER A 308 13.27 24.90 -8.39
N PHE A 309 13.88 24.44 -9.48
CA PHE A 309 14.16 23.02 -9.66
C PHE A 309 15.13 22.47 -8.59
N ASN A 310 16.26 23.14 -8.37
CA ASN A 310 17.29 22.67 -7.45
C ASN A 310 16.89 22.84 -5.97
N ASP A 311 16.33 23.99 -5.57
CA ASP A 311 16.02 24.21 -4.14
C ASP A 311 14.84 23.36 -3.67
N ALA A 312 13.91 22.99 -4.55
CA ALA A 312 12.88 21.99 -4.25
C ALA A 312 13.47 20.61 -3.91
N SER A 313 14.77 20.43 -4.12
CA SER A 313 15.54 19.23 -3.84
C SER A 313 15.11 18.05 -4.69
N HIS A 314 14.82 18.28 -5.98
CA HIS A 314 14.57 17.20 -6.93
C HIS A 314 15.75 16.23 -6.92
N TYR A 315 15.45 14.94 -6.96
CA TYR A 315 16.45 13.89 -6.89
C TYR A 315 16.32 12.95 -8.11
N PRO A 316 17.43 12.64 -8.80
CA PRO A 316 17.42 11.79 -9.98
C PRO A 316 17.08 10.34 -9.60
N SER A 317 16.33 9.67 -10.47
CA SER A 317 15.95 8.27 -10.28
C SER A 317 17.06 7.26 -10.60
N ASN A 318 18.10 7.67 -11.33
CA ASN A 318 19.26 6.84 -11.68
C ASN A 318 20.43 7.72 -12.17
N ALA A 319 21.61 7.10 -12.34
CA ALA A 319 22.84 7.76 -12.78
C ALA A 319 22.72 8.44 -14.16
N LYS A 320 21.97 7.85 -15.10
CA LYS A 320 21.76 8.47 -16.42
C LYS A 320 20.96 9.76 -16.31
N GLN A 321 19.87 9.74 -15.53
CA GLN A 321 19.08 10.94 -15.29
C GLN A 321 19.87 12.00 -14.51
N ARG A 322 20.73 11.58 -13.58
CA ARG A 322 21.64 12.49 -12.86
C ARG A 322 22.51 13.26 -13.85
N GLN A 323 23.22 12.55 -14.74
CA GLN A 323 24.05 13.19 -15.77
C GLN A 323 23.24 14.14 -16.68
N GLU A 324 22.07 13.70 -17.15
CA GLU A 324 21.18 14.55 -17.96
C GLU A 324 20.75 15.83 -17.21
N TRP A 325 20.55 15.74 -15.89
CA TRP A 325 20.13 16.88 -15.06
C TRP A 325 21.29 17.81 -14.69
N GLU A 326 22.49 17.28 -14.49
CA GLU A 326 23.73 18.08 -14.33
C GLU A 326 23.97 18.94 -15.57
N GLU A 327 23.82 18.37 -16.77
CA GLU A 327 23.99 19.08 -18.04
C GLU A 327 22.86 20.09 -18.31
N LYS A 328 21.60 19.70 -18.10
CA LYS A 328 20.43 20.49 -18.53
C LYS A 328 19.95 21.50 -17.49
N TYR A 329 20.01 21.15 -16.21
CA TYR A 329 19.43 21.92 -15.11
C TYR A 329 20.47 22.38 -14.09
N HIS A 330 21.77 22.16 -14.38
CA HIS A 330 22.87 22.42 -13.43
C HIS A 330 22.60 21.80 -12.06
N TRP A 331 22.02 20.59 -12.09
CA TRP A 331 21.66 19.87 -10.89
C TRP A 331 22.90 19.56 -10.08
N HIS A 332 22.77 19.67 -8.77
CA HIS A 332 23.77 19.28 -7.79
C HIS A 332 23.06 18.75 -6.55
N GLU A 333 23.76 17.94 -5.77
CA GLU A 333 23.18 17.36 -4.57
C GLU A 333 22.74 18.46 -3.57
N PRO A 334 21.51 18.41 -3.04
CA PRO A 334 21.03 19.35 -2.04
C PRO A 334 21.78 19.18 -0.70
N HIS A 335 22.78 20.02 -0.44
CA HIS A 335 23.58 19.96 0.79
C HIS A 335 23.03 20.82 1.94
N MET A 336 22.04 21.68 1.67
CA MET A 336 21.43 22.57 2.67
C MET A 336 20.10 22.07 3.23
N TRP A 337 19.61 20.92 2.75
CA TRP A 337 18.30 20.37 3.13
C TRP A 337 18.40 18.90 3.53
N ASP A 338 18.02 18.57 4.76
CA ASP A 338 18.19 17.24 5.35
C ASP A 338 17.24 16.16 4.78
N TYR A 339 16.21 16.58 4.05
CA TYR A 339 15.15 15.71 3.51
C TYR A 339 14.93 15.94 2.01
N PRO A 340 15.96 15.69 1.16
CA PRO A 340 15.82 15.83 -0.28
C PRO A 340 14.68 14.93 -0.80
N MET A 341 14.17 15.20 -2.01
CA MET A 341 13.12 14.36 -2.57
C MET A 341 13.60 12.91 -2.66
N LEU A 342 12.71 11.97 -2.37
CA LEU A 342 13.00 10.56 -2.56
C LEU A 342 13.07 10.25 -4.06
N PRO A 343 14.00 9.38 -4.48
CA PRO A 343 13.92 8.72 -5.77
C PRO A 343 12.51 8.16 -6.01
N THR A 344 12.02 8.25 -7.25
CA THR A 344 10.64 7.86 -7.59
C THR A 344 10.33 6.37 -7.31
N ASN A 345 11.35 5.52 -7.18
CA ASN A 345 11.21 4.13 -6.77
C ASN A 345 11.07 3.94 -5.25
N MET A 346 11.33 4.96 -4.43
CA MET A 346 11.29 4.89 -2.96
C MET A 346 10.16 5.73 -2.33
N THR A 347 9.36 6.45 -3.11
CA THR A 347 8.29 7.33 -2.59
C THR A 347 7.26 6.61 -1.73
N GLU A 348 7.02 5.32 -2.00
CA GLU A 348 6.14 4.47 -1.20
C GLU A 348 6.63 4.28 0.25
N SER A 349 7.91 4.53 0.55
CA SER A 349 8.43 4.53 1.92
C SER A 349 7.77 5.59 2.80
N SER A 350 7.19 6.65 2.23
CA SER A 350 6.48 7.68 2.98
C SER A 350 5.05 7.28 3.38
N CYS A 351 4.48 6.21 2.80
CA CYS A 351 3.10 5.79 3.11
C CYS A 351 2.88 5.50 4.60
N VAL A 352 3.93 5.04 5.30
CA VAL A 352 3.86 4.63 6.70
C VAL A 352 3.91 5.79 7.69
N GLN A 353 4.13 7.03 7.21
CA GLN A 353 3.91 8.23 8.03
C GLN A 353 2.48 8.25 8.63
N CYS A 354 1.51 7.75 7.85
CA CYS A 354 0.11 7.61 8.24
C CYS A 354 -0.35 6.15 8.39
N HIS A 355 0.17 5.22 7.58
CA HIS A 355 -0.13 3.78 7.68
C HIS A 355 0.82 3.05 8.64
N ARG A 356 0.92 3.53 9.88
CA ARG A 356 1.91 3.05 10.86
C ARG A 356 1.70 1.59 11.22
N GLN A 357 2.81 0.85 11.36
CA GLN A 357 2.82 -0.57 11.76
C GLN A 357 2.04 -1.52 10.82
N GLU A 358 1.64 -1.05 9.63
CA GLU A 358 1.05 -1.89 8.61
C GLU A 358 2.15 -2.48 7.72
N ILE A 359 2.32 -3.81 7.75
CA ILE A 359 3.31 -4.48 6.88
C ILE A 359 2.85 -4.60 5.42
N TYR A 360 1.66 -4.11 5.10
CA TYR A 360 1.13 -4.03 3.75
C TYR A 360 0.18 -2.84 3.64
N VAL A 361 0.51 -1.93 2.72
CA VAL A 361 -0.31 -0.79 2.36
C VAL A 361 -0.81 -0.99 0.93
N PRO A 362 -2.14 -0.98 0.69
CA PRO A 362 -2.69 -1.11 -0.65
C PRO A 362 -2.13 -0.06 -1.60
N ASN A 363 -1.89 -0.46 -2.86
CA ASN A 363 -1.27 0.37 -3.90
C ASN A 363 0.21 0.74 -3.65
N ALA A 364 0.88 0.16 -2.63
CA ALA A 364 2.32 0.32 -2.38
C ALA A 364 3.11 -1.00 -2.57
N PRO A 365 3.17 -1.55 -3.81
CA PRO A 365 3.80 -2.85 -4.06
C PRO A 365 5.32 -2.86 -3.83
N LYS A 366 6.02 -1.73 -4.02
CA LYS A 366 7.46 -1.62 -3.76
C LYS A 366 7.75 -1.67 -2.26
N LEU A 367 6.93 -0.98 -1.45
CA LEU A 367 7.02 -1.09 0.00
C LEU A 367 6.68 -2.51 0.49
N ALA A 368 5.66 -3.15 -0.10
CA ALA A 368 5.28 -4.50 0.28
C ALA A 368 6.40 -5.52 0.05
N VAL A 369 7.08 -5.47 -1.10
CA VAL A 369 8.23 -6.36 -1.37
C VAL A 369 9.45 -5.96 -0.54
N ALA A 370 9.66 -4.67 -0.25
CA ALA A 370 10.71 -4.18 0.64
C ALA A 370 10.58 -4.76 2.05
N TYR A 371 9.39 -4.73 2.64
CA TYR A 371 9.10 -5.36 3.93
C TYR A 371 9.23 -6.88 3.91
N ALA A 372 8.79 -7.54 2.83
CA ALA A 372 9.01 -8.96 2.69
C ALA A 372 10.51 -9.32 2.64
N THR A 373 11.34 -8.53 1.95
CA THR A 373 12.81 -8.71 1.95
C THR A 373 13.42 -8.43 3.32
N PHE A 374 12.98 -7.37 4.02
CA PHE A 374 13.43 -7.05 5.38
C PHE A 374 13.11 -8.17 6.39
N GLU A 375 11.88 -8.71 6.35
CA GLU A 375 11.50 -9.85 7.20
C GLU A 375 12.29 -11.12 6.83
N ARG A 376 12.50 -11.36 5.54
CA ARG A 376 13.19 -12.56 5.04
C ARG A 376 14.69 -12.57 5.37
N ALA A 377 15.34 -11.41 5.29
CA ALA A 377 16.71 -11.21 5.77
C ALA A 377 16.80 -11.30 7.31
N GLY A 378 15.69 -11.10 8.02
CA GLY A 378 15.66 -11.21 9.47
C GLY A 378 16.25 -10.00 10.18
N CYS A 379 16.26 -8.82 9.55
CA CYS A 379 16.84 -7.61 10.10
C CYS A 379 16.25 -7.27 11.49
N TYR A 380 14.93 -7.46 11.66
CA TYR A 380 14.20 -7.26 12.93
C TYR A 380 14.70 -8.12 14.09
N ALA A 381 15.41 -9.23 13.79
CA ALA A 381 15.85 -10.17 14.81
C ALA A 381 17.01 -9.58 15.61
N CYS A 382 17.92 -8.87 14.93
CA CYS A 382 19.04 -8.16 15.56
C CYS A 382 18.67 -6.72 15.88
N HIS A 383 17.95 -6.05 14.98
CA HIS A 383 17.57 -4.65 15.11
C HIS A 383 16.14 -4.53 15.61
N LYS A 384 15.95 -3.82 16.72
CA LYS A 384 14.58 -3.46 17.12
C LYS A 384 13.95 -2.59 16.03
N THR A 385 12.72 -2.90 15.63
CA THR A 385 12.02 -2.17 14.58
C THR A 385 10.52 -2.19 14.84
N ARG A 386 9.92 -1.00 14.91
CA ARG A 386 8.49 -0.81 15.14
C ARG A 386 7.64 -1.48 14.06
N GLY A 387 6.66 -2.30 14.45
CA GLY A 387 5.81 -3.10 13.55
C GLY A 387 6.36 -4.51 13.24
N PHE A 388 7.61 -4.79 13.61
CA PHE A 388 8.30 -6.07 13.41
C PHE A 388 8.74 -6.72 14.72
N GLU A 389 8.13 -6.32 15.84
CA GLU A 389 8.39 -6.92 17.15
C GLU A 389 7.69 -8.28 17.30
N ASN A 390 8.22 -9.12 18.20
CA ASN A 390 7.64 -10.41 18.59
C ASN A 390 7.47 -11.41 17.43
N LEU A 391 8.29 -11.26 16.38
CA LEU A 391 8.33 -12.22 15.28
C LEU A 391 9.17 -13.44 15.64
N ARG A 392 8.80 -14.58 15.04
CA ARG A 392 9.59 -15.81 15.14
C ARG A 392 11.01 -15.53 14.62
N LYS A 393 12.02 -16.06 15.29
CA LYS A 393 13.40 -15.96 14.80
C LYS A 393 13.54 -16.55 13.38
N PRO A 394 14.29 -15.88 12.47
CA PRO A 394 14.42 -16.26 11.07
C PRO A 394 15.22 -17.55 10.82
N GLY A 395 16.13 -17.89 11.73
CA GLY A 395 16.99 -19.06 11.64
C GLY A 395 16.29 -20.36 12.11
N PRO A 396 16.84 -21.53 11.75
CA PRO A 396 16.42 -22.80 12.32
C PRO A 396 16.76 -22.88 13.81
N ILE A 397 16.01 -23.71 14.54
CA ILE A 397 16.37 -24.09 15.90
C ILE A 397 17.70 -24.83 15.91
N LEU A 398 18.57 -24.53 16.87
CA LEU A 398 19.87 -25.18 17.05
C LEU A 398 19.91 -26.01 18.35
N THR A 399 18.83 -26.03 19.13
CA THR A 399 18.72 -26.83 20.36
C THR A 399 18.86 -28.34 20.12
N LYS A 400 18.61 -28.83 18.90
CA LYS A 400 18.71 -30.26 18.51
C LYS A 400 19.67 -30.46 17.32
N ILE A 401 20.78 -29.74 17.31
CA ILE A 401 21.69 -29.67 16.15
C ILE A 401 22.36 -31.03 15.85
N ASN A 402 22.71 -31.80 16.89
CA ASN A 402 23.39 -33.10 16.76
C ASN A 402 22.55 -34.16 16.02
N GLY A 403 21.23 -34.08 16.07
CA GLY A 403 20.32 -35.00 15.38
C GLY A 403 20.20 -34.74 13.87
N LYS A 404 20.87 -33.70 13.36
CA LYS A 404 20.74 -33.24 11.98
C LYS A 404 22.08 -32.99 11.28
N LEU A 405 23.05 -32.39 11.97
CA LEU A 405 24.28 -31.85 11.38
C LEU A 405 25.52 -32.45 12.05
N THR A 406 26.65 -32.43 11.35
CA THR A 406 27.98 -32.73 11.90
C THR A 406 28.75 -31.46 12.20
N GLU A 407 29.72 -31.49 13.12
CA GLU A 407 30.53 -30.32 13.45
C GLU A 407 31.25 -29.74 12.22
N ASP A 408 31.87 -30.59 11.41
CA ASP A 408 32.63 -30.15 10.24
C ASP A 408 31.74 -29.47 9.20
N TRP A 409 30.53 -29.98 9.00
CA TRP A 409 29.56 -29.34 8.12
C TRP A 409 29.19 -27.94 8.65
N VAL A 410 28.96 -27.80 9.96
CA VAL A 410 28.62 -26.51 10.58
C VAL A 410 29.79 -25.53 10.48
N LYS A 411 31.02 -25.97 10.73
CA LYS A 411 32.24 -25.14 10.60
C LYS A 411 32.36 -24.57 9.17
N ASN A 412 32.18 -25.40 8.15
CA ASN A 412 32.22 -24.96 6.76
C ASN A 412 31.04 -24.04 6.40
N TRP A 413 29.84 -24.35 6.91
CA TRP A 413 28.64 -23.54 6.69
C TRP A 413 28.75 -22.13 7.26
N VAL A 414 29.25 -21.97 8.50
CA VAL A 414 29.33 -20.64 9.12
C VAL A 414 30.50 -19.81 8.60
N ARG A 415 31.53 -20.45 8.02
CA ARG A 415 32.68 -19.79 7.40
C ARG A 415 32.30 -19.06 6.12
N ASP A 416 31.56 -19.75 5.25
CA ASP A 416 31.09 -19.20 3.98
C ASP A 416 29.77 -19.89 3.53
N PRO A 417 28.61 -19.39 4.00
CA PRO A 417 27.32 -19.97 3.64
C PRO A 417 27.05 -19.95 2.13
N ALA A 418 27.49 -18.90 1.44
CA ALA A 418 27.25 -18.71 0.01
C ALA A 418 28.04 -19.70 -0.85
N ALA A 419 29.23 -20.12 -0.40
CA ALA A 419 30.00 -21.20 -1.04
C ALA A 419 29.30 -22.56 -1.03
N ILE A 420 28.39 -22.80 -0.07
CA ILE A 420 27.56 -24.02 -0.02
C ILE A 420 26.21 -23.80 -0.71
N LYS A 421 25.56 -22.66 -0.44
CA LYS A 421 24.26 -22.27 -1.00
C LYS A 421 24.26 -20.79 -1.36
N ASN A 422 24.51 -20.47 -2.62
CA ASN A 422 24.56 -19.10 -3.16
C ASN A 422 23.33 -18.23 -2.84
N VAL A 423 22.13 -18.82 -2.78
CA VAL A 423 20.85 -18.14 -2.51
C VAL A 423 20.40 -18.22 -1.04
N THR A 424 21.31 -18.50 -0.10
CA THR A 424 20.96 -18.56 1.33
C THR A 424 20.72 -17.17 1.94
N TRP A 425 19.89 -17.12 2.98
CA TRP A 425 19.73 -15.93 3.84
C TRP A 425 20.62 -15.97 5.09
N MET A 426 21.41 -17.04 5.28
CA MET A 426 22.42 -17.07 6.34
C MET A 426 23.57 -16.14 5.95
N PRO A 427 23.88 -15.10 6.74
CA PRO A 427 24.94 -14.17 6.39
C PRO A 427 26.31 -14.72 6.77
N LYS A 428 27.35 -14.18 6.13
CA LYS A 428 28.76 -14.43 6.40
C LYS A 428 29.22 -13.59 7.60
N VAL A 429 29.56 -14.26 8.70
CA VAL A 429 29.93 -13.60 9.98
C VAL A 429 31.44 -13.35 10.09
N TRP A 430 32.26 -14.27 9.58
CA TRP A 430 33.72 -14.18 9.58
C TRP A 430 34.26 -13.93 8.18
N TYR A 431 35.55 -13.60 8.05
CA TYR A 431 36.19 -13.34 6.75
C TYR A 431 35.50 -12.23 5.94
N ASN A 432 35.11 -11.15 6.63
CA ASN A 432 34.59 -9.91 6.05
C ASN A 432 35.73 -8.90 5.81
N SER A 433 35.44 -7.75 5.22
CA SER A 433 36.42 -6.69 4.89
C SER A 433 37.36 -6.32 6.04
N ASN A 434 36.88 -6.30 7.28
CA ASN A 434 37.66 -5.98 8.48
C ASN A 434 38.34 -7.18 9.18
N SER A 435 38.18 -8.40 8.66
CA SER A 435 38.61 -9.64 9.32
C SER A 435 39.10 -10.73 8.35
N ASN A 436 39.55 -10.36 7.15
CA ASN A 436 39.98 -11.32 6.12
C ASN A 436 41.49 -11.31 5.86
N ALA A 437 42.26 -10.41 6.50
CA ALA A 437 43.71 -10.39 6.32
C ALA A 437 44.34 -11.66 6.93
N PRO A 438 45.47 -12.16 6.39
CA PRO A 438 46.12 -13.37 6.92
C PRO A 438 46.36 -13.38 8.44
N PRO A 439 46.70 -12.25 9.10
CA PRO A 439 46.82 -12.21 10.56
C PRO A 439 45.51 -12.44 11.32
N ASP A 440 44.35 -12.18 10.72
CA ASP A 440 43.03 -12.39 11.35
C ASP A 440 42.58 -13.87 11.29
N HIS A 441 43.13 -14.68 10.38
CA HIS A 441 42.65 -16.05 10.11
C HIS A 441 42.67 -16.96 11.35
N PRO A 442 43.73 -17.00 12.18
CA PRO A 442 43.72 -17.84 13.38
C PRO A 442 42.61 -17.48 14.37
N ARG A 443 42.28 -16.20 14.50
CA ARG A 443 41.17 -15.75 15.37
C ARG A 443 39.83 -16.19 14.81
N ASN A 444 39.58 -16.01 13.52
CA ASN A 444 38.34 -16.46 12.88
C ASN A 444 38.12 -17.96 13.13
N GLU A 445 39.15 -18.79 12.91
CA GLU A 445 39.04 -20.23 13.12
C GLU A 445 38.90 -20.62 14.59
N ALA A 446 39.55 -19.91 15.51
CA ALA A 446 39.37 -20.12 16.94
C ALA A 446 37.91 -19.84 17.36
N GLU A 447 37.33 -18.72 16.89
CA GLU A 447 35.95 -18.35 17.18
C GLU A 447 34.94 -19.31 16.54
N ILE A 448 35.15 -19.72 15.28
CA ILE A 448 34.30 -20.71 14.58
C ILE A 448 34.31 -22.05 15.33
N ASN A 449 35.50 -22.58 15.64
CA ASN A 449 35.65 -23.85 16.33
C ASN A 449 35.00 -23.81 17.71
N ALA A 450 35.12 -22.70 18.43
CA ALA A 450 34.57 -22.54 19.78
C ALA A 450 33.04 -22.43 19.75
N ALA A 451 32.48 -21.62 18.83
CA ALA A 451 31.04 -21.51 18.66
C ALA A 451 30.40 -22.86 18.32
N VAL A 452 30.99 -23.61 17.38
CA VAL A 452 30.49 -24.94 17.01
C VAL A 452 30.59 -25.92 18.19
N ALA A 453 31.72 -25.97 18.91
CA ALA A 453 31.86 -26.81 20.08
C ALA A 453 30.79 -26.52 21.14
N TYR A 454 30.49 -25.24 21.41
CA TYR A 454 29.44 -24.85 22.34
C TYR A 454 28.06 -25.32 21.89
N LEU A 455 27.71 -25.17 20.60
CA LEU A 455 26.42 -25.61 20.06
C LEU A 455 26.21 -27.11 20.21
N PHE A 456 27.23 -27.92 19.93
CA PHE A 456 27.14 -29.38 20.03
C PHE A 456 27.14 -29.86 21.49
N ALA A 457 27.95 -29.26 22.36
CA ALA A 457 27.98 -29.58 23.79
C ALA A 457 26.64 -29.30 24.50
N ASN A 458 25.85 -28.33 23.99
CA ASN A 458 24.57 -27.94 24.56
C ASN A 458 23.35 -28.49 23.78
N SER A 459 23.57 -29.41 22.84
CA SER A 459 22.48 -29.99 22.05
C SER A 459 21.66 -30.98 22.88
N GLU A 460 20.34 -30.86 22.79
CA GLU A 460 19.37 -31.84 23.27
C GLU A 460 19.33 -33.06 22.35
N SER A 461 18.88 -34.19 22.88
CA SER A 461 18.64 -35.40 22.11
C SER A 461 17.43 -35.25 21.19
N TYR A 462 17.53 -35.77 19.96
CA TYR A 462 16.42 -35.87 19.02
C TYR A 462 16.12 -37.33 18.69
N THR A 463 14.86 -37.73 18.87
CA THR A 463 14.37 -39.05 18.48
C THR A 463 13.48 -38.92 17.24
N PRO A 464 13.83 -39.53 16.09
CA PRO A 464 12.99 -39.52 14.91
C PRO A 464 11.70 -40.31 15.14
N ALA A 465 10.59 -39.88 14.54
CA ALA A 465 9.32 -40.60 14.61
C ALA A 465 9.40 -41.96 13.89
N VAL A 466 10.16 -42.02 12.80
CA VAL A 466 10.46 -43.23 12.04
C VAL A 466 11.98 -43.41 11.97
N ALA A 467 12.51 -44.37 12.72
CA ALA A 467 13.95 -44.61 12.81
C ALA A 467 14.55 -45.16 11.50
N ASN A 468 13.86 -46.11 10.86
CA ASN A 468 14.31 -46.78 9.64
C ASN A 468 13.29 -46.59 8.51
N PRO A 469 13.25 -45.41 7.87
CA PRO A 469 12.27 -45.14 6.83
C PRO A 469 12.55 -45.93 5.54
N PRO A 470 11.50 -46.39 4.82
CA PRO A 470 11.66 -47.06 3.54
C PRO A 470 12.23 -46.09 2.50
N ARG A 471 12.92 -46.60 1.47
CA ARG A 471 13.36 -45.82 0.30
C ARG A 471 12.23 -45.73 -0.73
N GLY A 472 12.06 -44.57 -1.33
CA GLY A 472 11.15 -44.35 -2.47
C GLY A 472 11.87 -44.14 -3.79
N ASP A 473 11.13 -43.77 -4.82
CA ASP A 473 11.62 -43.46 -6.18
C ASP A 473 11.94 -41.96 -6.35
N ALA A 474 13.15 -41.67 -6.83
CA ALA A 474 13.62 -40.29 -6.98
C ALA A 474 12.86 -39.50 -8.07
N LYS A 475 12.40 -40.15 -9.14
CA LYS A 475 11.69 -39.47 -10.24
C LYS A 475 10.27 -39.10 -9.82
N ALA A 476 9.58 -40.01 -9.13
CA ALA A 476 8.31 -39.73 -8.48
C ALA A 476 8.46 -38.60 -7.46
N GLY A 477 9.52 -38.62 -6.65
CA GLY A 477 9.84 -37.57 -5.69
C GLY A 477 10.01 -36.20 -6.32
N GLU A 478 10.74 -36.11 -7.43
CA GLU A 478 10.91 -34.87 -8.20
C GLU A 478 9.56 -34.34 -8.69
N GLN A 479 8.72 -35.21 -9.28
CA GLN A 479 7.40 -34.82 -9.77
C GLN A 479 6.51 -34.28 -8.64
N ILE A 480 6.55 -34.89 -7.46
CA ILE A 480 5.80 -34.40 -6.29
C ILE A 480 6.31 -33.02 -5.86
N VAL A 481 7.62 -32.84 -5.72
CA VAL A 481 8.21 -31.55 -5.34
C VAL A 481 7.79 -30.43 -6.31
N ARG A 482 7.78 -30.71 -7.61
CA ARG A 482 7.42 -29.74 -8.65
C ARG A 482 5.93 -29.43 -8.75
N SER A 483 5.04 -30.30 -8.27
CA SER A 483 3.60 -30.21 -8.54
C SER A 483 2.70 -30.00 -7.32
N VAL A 484 3.11 -30.48 -6.13
CA VAL A 484 2.25 -30.49 -4.93
C VAL A 484 2.22 -29.14 -4.20
N GLY A 485 3.17 -28.25 -4.49
CA GLY A 485 3.25 -26.90 -3.90
C GLY A 485 4.59 -26.52 -3.26
N CYS A 486 5.57 -27.44 -3.19
CA CYS A 486 6.87 -27.15 -2.53
C CYS A 486 7.57 -25.92 -3.12
N LEU A 487 7.47 -25.73 -4.45
CA LEU A 487 8.09 -24.61 -5.16
C LEU A 487 7.43 -23.24 -4.92
N GLY A 488 6.30 -23.19 -4.20
CA GLY A 488 5.72 -21.93 -3.73
C GLY A 488 6.53 -21.28 -2.61
N CYS A 489 7.34 -22.06 -1.89
CA CYS A 489 8.23 -21.57 -0.84
C CYS A 489 9.71 -21.94 -1.08
N HIS A 490 9.99 -22.99 -1.86
CA HIS A 490 11.35 -23.49 -2.08
C HIS A 490 11.83 -23.27 -3.52
N ILE A 491 13.15 -23.17 -3.67
CA ILE A 491 13.84 -23.11 -4.96
C ILE A 491 14.83 -24.27 -5.09
N ILE A 492 15.11 -24.70 -6.32
CA ILE A 492 15.98 -25.85 -6.64
C ILE A 492 17.13 -25.42 -7.56
N ASP A 493 16.79 -24.77 -8.67
CA ASP A 493 17.73 -24.51 -9.78
C ASP A 493 18.01 -23.00 -9.95
N GLU A 494 17.33 -22.16 -9.18
CA GLU A 494 17.47 -20.70 -9.22
C GLU A 494 18.68 -20.21 -8.41
N ASN A 495 19.46 -19.31 -9.01
CA ASN A 495 20.71 -18.81 -8.42
C ASN A 495 20.63 -17.36 -7.92
N ASP A 496 19.48 -16.70 -8.04
CA ASP A 496 19.29 -15.31 -7.63
C ASP A 496 18.01 -15.13 -6.80
N ARG A 497 18.17 -14.65 -5.56
CA ARG A 497 17.07 -14.36 -4.63
C ARG A 497 16.18 -13.22 -5.12
N ALA A 498 16.75 -12.21 -5.76
CA ALA A 498 16.01 -11.02 -6.18
C ALA A 498 15.05 -11.33 -7.33
N ALA A 499 15.49 -12.14 -8.29
CA ALA A 499 14.71 -12.59 -9.44
C ALA A 499 13.51 -13.45 -9.05
N VAL A 500 13.67 -14.31 -8.03
CA VAL A 500 12.60 -15.21 -7.56
C VAL A 500 11.71 -14.56 -6.49
N GLY A 501 12.26 -13.61 -5.73
CA GLY A 501 11.55 -12.82 -4.72
C GLY A 501 11.50 -13.47 -3.33
N PRO A 502 11.16 -12.66 -2.29
CA PRO A 502 11.17 -13.10 -0.89
C PRO A 502 10.12 -14.17 -0.54
N ARG A 503 9.05 -14.31 -1.34
CA ARG A 503 7.96 -15.27 -1.10
C ARG A 503 8.31 -16.68 -1.54
N ARG A 504 8.93 -16.83 -2.71
CA ARG A 504 9.43 -18.12 -3.21
C ARG A 504 10.77 -18.53 -2.59
N THR A 505 11.45 -17.60 -1.91
CA THR A 505 12.65 -17.88 -1.08
C THR A 505 12.32 -17.97 0.42
N PHE A 506 11.03 -18.11 0.77
CA PHE A 506 10.55 -18.25 2.15
C PHE A 506 11.03 -19.54 2.82
N GLY A 507 11.03 -20.63 2.07
CA GLY A 507 11.69 -21.88 2.39
C GLY A 507 13.16 -21.86 1.96
N GLN A 508 13.99 -22.65 2.64
CA GLN A 508 15.40 -22.75 2.31
C GLN A 508 15.60 -23.40 0.92
N PRO A 509 16.60 -22.98 0.13
CA PRO A 509 16.95 -23.63 -1.13
C PRO A 509 17.18 -25.14 -0.94
N LEU A 510 16.57 -25.96 -1.78
CA LEU A 510 16.63 -27.43 -1.69
C LEU A 510 17.92 -27.99 -2.27
N LYS A 511 18.59 -27.24 -3.15
CA LYS A 511 19.92 -27.59 -3.64
C LYS A 511 20.88 -27.87 -2.47
N SER A 512 21.69 -28.91 -2.62
CA SER A 512 22.70 -29.33 -1.63
C SER A 512 22.14 -29.82 -0.29
N VAL A 513 20.83 -30.06 -0.18
CA VAL A 513 20.24 -30.57 1.07
C VAL A 513 20.69 -32.02 1.38
N GLY A 514 20.97 -32.83 0.36
CA GLY A 514 21.48 -34.19 0.52
C GLY A 514 22.88 -34.26 1.15
N SER A 515 23.70 -33.22 0.94
CA SER A 515 25.02 -33.09 1.57
C SER A 515 24.97 -32.54 3.00
N LYS A 516 23.80 -32.05 3.45
CA LYS A 516 23.64 -31.36 4.75
C LYS A 516 23.22 -32.29 5.89
N THR A 517 22.45 -33.32 5.59
CA THR A 517 21.76 -34.13 6.61
C THR A 517 21.52 -35.55 6.09
N THR A 518 21.00 -36.43 6.95
CA THR A 518 20.73 -37.83 6.60
C THR A 518 19.39 -38.02 5.91
N TYR A 519 19.25 -39.12 5.17
CA TYR A 519 17.96 -39.54 4.58
C TYR A 519 16.86 -39.68 5.64
N ALA A 520 17.18 -40.31 6.78
CA ALA A 520 16.21 -40.52 7.85
C ALA A 520 15.69 -39.19 8.40
N TRP A 521 16.57 -38.18 8.52
CA TRP A 521 16.15 -36.84 8.92
C TRP A 521 15.24 -36.19 7.87
N LEU A 522 15.59 -36.28 6.57
CA LEU A 522 14.78 -35.73 5.48
C LEU A 522 13.37 -36.33 5.44
N TYR A 523 13.26 -37.65 5.55
CA TYR A 523 11.99 -38.36 5.60
C TYR A 523 11.10 -37.84 6.73
N ASN A 524 11.63 -37.79 7.96
CA ASN A 524 10.86 -37.34 9.11
C ASN A 524 10.48 -35.86 9.01
N TRP A 525 11.36 -35.01 8.47
CA TRP A 525 11.08 -33.59 8.27
C TRP A 525 9.99 -33.33 7.22
N VAL A 526 9.99 -34.09 6.12
CA VAL A 526 8.95 -33.97 5.08
C VAL A 526 7.62 -34.55 5.57
N ARG A 527 7.65 -35.60 6.39
CA ARG A 527 6.47 -36.24 6.97
C ARG A 527 5.77 -35.39 8.03
N ASP A 528 6.55 -34.88 8.99
CA ASP A 528 6.05 -34.07 10.10
C ASP A 528 7.15 -33.10 10.57
N PRO A 529 7.22 -31.90 9.98
CA PRO A 529 8.24 -30.92 10.33
C PRO A 529 8.08 -30.40 11.77
N LYS A 530 6.87 -30.46 12.35
CA LYS A 530 6.58 -29.97 13.71
C LYS A 530 7.12 -30.90 14.78
N HIS A 531 7.30 -32.19 14.48
CA HIS A 531 7.98 -33.14 15.37
C HIS A 531 9.41 -32.69 15.71
N TYR A 532 10.14 -32.15 14.73
CA TYR A 532 11.48 -31.59 14.97
C TYR A 532 11.41 -30.18 15.57
N ASN A 533 10.63 -29.28 14.95
CA ASN A 533 10.49 -27.88 15.35
C ASN A 533 9.00 -27.47 15.42
N PRO A 534 8.39 -27.45 16.63
CA PRO A 534 6.97 -27.11 16.80
C PRO A 534 6.57 -25.73 16.25
N GLY A 535 7.51 -24.78 16.23
CA GLY A 535 7.28 -23.43 15.73
C GLY A 535 7.57 -23.23 14.24
N THR A 536 7.88 -24.28 13.48
CA THR A 536 8.23 -24.18 12.04
C THR A 536 7.09 -23.61 11.20
N TYR A 537 7.43 -22.83 10.17
CA TYR A 537 6.47 -22.40 9.15
C TYR A 537 6.33 -23.38 7.98
N MET A 538 7.18 -24.42 7.91
CA MET A 538 6.96 -25.49 6.93
C MET A 538 5.69 -26.25 7.32
N PRO A 539 4.63 -26.20 6.49
CA PRO A 539 3.38 -26.85 6.83
C PRO A 539 3.44 -28.35 6.48
N ASP A 540 2.46 -29.11 6.96
CA ASP A 540 2.26 -30.47 6.50
C ASP A 540 1.65 -30.45 5.08
N MET A 541 2.41 -30.99 4.11
CA MET A 541 2.02 -31.07 2.69
C MET A 541 1.03 -32.21 2.41
N ARG A 542 0.65 -32.98 3.43
CA ARG A 542 -0.33 -34.06 3.41
C ARG A 542 0.05 -35.13 2.40
N LEU A 543 1.31 -35.54 2.48
CA LEU A 543 1.87 -36.64 1.71
C LEU A 543 1.61 -37.96 2.42
N THR A 544 1.36 -39.02 1.66
CA THR A 544 1.34 -40.38 2.22
C THR A 544 2.76 -40.84 2.52
N ASP A 545 2.95 -41.80 3.43
CA ASP A 545 4.28 -42.33 3.78
C ASP A 545 5.12 -42.79 2.55
N PRO A 546 4.54 -43.41 1.49
CA PRO A 546 5.26 -43.66 0.24
C PRO A 546 5.66 -42.38 -0.52
N GLN A 547 4.77 -41.39 -0.63
CA GLN A 547 5.09 -40.10 -1.24
C GLN A 547 6.21 -39.36 -0.49
N VAL A 548 6.22 -39.45 0.84
CA VAL A 548 7.32 -38.94 1.68
C VAL A 548 8.62 -39.66 1.34
N ALA A 549 8.60 -40.99 1.18
CA ALA A 549 9.79 -41.76 0.81
C ALA A 549 10.35 -41.34 -0.56
N ASP A 550 9.49 -41.15 -1.56
CA ASP A 550 9.86 -40.68 -2.90
C ASP A 550 10.53 -39.30 -2.83
N VAL A 551 9.90 -38.35 -2.14
CA VAL A 551 10.42 -36.99 -1.95
C VAL A 551 11.74 -37.01 -1.19
N ALA A 552 11.85 -37.77 -0.09
CA ALA A 552 13.08 -37.89 0.68
C ALA A 552 14.21 -38.51 -0.16
N THR A 553 13.91 -39.48 -1.03
CA THR A 553 14.92 -40.08 -1.92
C THR A 553 15.44 -39.02 -2.89
N TYR A 554 14.54 -38.29 -3.55
CA TYR A 554 14.92 -37.19 -4.44
C TYR A 554 15.78 -36.14 -3.75
N LEU A 555 15.33 -35.62 -2.59
CA LEU A 555 16.06 -34.60 -1.84
C LEU A 555 17.43 -35.08 -1.37
N SER A 556 17.56 -36.36 -1.01
CA SER A 556 18.86 -36.95 -0.63
C SER A 556 19.86 -37.01 -1.78
N GLY A 557 19.38 -37.04 -3.04
CA GLY A 557 20.19 -36.95 -4.24
C GLY A 557 20.65 -35.53 -4.60
N LEU A 558 20.05 -34.49 -4.01
CA LEU A 558 20.43 -33.10 -4.25
C LEU A 558 21.68 -32.73 -3.45
N THR A 559 22.86 -33.10 -3.95
CA THR A 559 24.16 -32.81 -3.36
C THR A 559 24.74 -31.48 -3.85
N GLY A 560 25.84 -31.03 -3.25
CA GLY A 560 26.54 -29.82 -3.67
C GLY A 560 27.93 -29.68 -3.07
N PRO A 561 28.57 -28.51 -3.22
CA PRO A 561 29.92 -28.29 -2.73
C PRO A 561 30.00 -28.42 -1.20
N ALA A 562 31.16 -28.88 -0.70
CA ALA A 562 31.44 -29.04 0.72
C ALA A 562 31.74 -27.72 1.47
N GLY A 563 31.77 -26.60 0.73
CA GLY A 563 32.14 -25.28 1.23
C GLY A 563 33.64 -25.02 1.22
N THR A 564 34.04 -23.93 1.87
CA THR A 564 35.43 -23.47 1.95
C THR A 564 36.14 -24.12 3.14
N PRO A 565 37.27 -24.85 2.94
CA PRO A 565 38.02 -25.45 4.03
C PRO A 565 38.67 -24.38 4.92
N ALA A 566 39.06 -24.76 6.15
CA ALA A 566 39.77 -23.87 7.05
C ALA A 566 41.15 -23.49 6.44
N PRO A 567 41.49 -22.19 6.33
CA PRO A 567 42.78 -21.77 5.79
C PRO A 567 43.94 -22.02 6.78
N VAL A 568 43.64 -22.14 8.07
CA VAL A 568 44.60 -22.37 9.13
C VAL A 568 43.95 -23.16 10.27
N THR A 569 44.76 -23.88 11.05
CA THR A 569 44.32 -24.48 12.33
C THR A 569 44.92 -23.68 13.48
N PRO A 570 44.09 -23.06 14.34
CA PRO A 570 44.61 -22.27 15.46
C PRO A 570 45.28 -23.16 16.50
N THR A 571 46.43 -22.72 17.00
CA THR A 571 47.12 -23.34 18.13
C THR A 571 46.37 -23.05 19.44
N GLN A 572 46.59 -23.86 20.48
CA GLN A 572 45.98 -23.61 21.80
C GLN A 572 46.37 -22.24 22.35
N ALA A 573 47.60 -21.77 22.13
CA ALA A 573 48.03 -20.44 22.54
C ALA A 573 47.23 -19.32 21.87
N GLN A 574 46.85 -19.49 20.60
CA GLN A 574 45.99 -18.54 19.89
C GLN A 574 44.55 -18.59 20.41
N VAL A 575 44.01 -19.76 20.73
CA VAL A 575 42.69 -19.89 21.38
C VAL A 575 42.69 -19.20 22.74
N ASP A 576 43.72 -19.43 23.56
CA ASP A 576 43.91 -18.83 24.88
C ASP A 576 44.01 -17.30 24.78
N ALA A 577 44.75 -16.78 23.79
CA ALA A 577 44.86 -15.34 23.54
C ALA A 577 43.50 -14.71 23.17
N VAL A 578 42.74 -15.35 22.28
CA VAL A 578 41.40 -14.86 21.90
C VAL A 578 40.46 -14.88 23.10
N LEU A 579 40.47 -15.94 23.91
CA LEU A 579 39.66 -15.99 25.13
C LEU A 579 40.09 -14.92 26.14
N LEU A 580 41.39 -14.67 26.29
CA LEU A 580 41.90 -13.62 27.15
C LEU A 580 41.38 -12.24 26.71
N ASP A 581 41.30 -11.95 25.40
CA ASP A 581 40.71 -10.72 24.88
C ASP A 581 39.26 -10.52 25.35
N TYR A 582 38.44 -11.58 25.27
CA TYR A 582 37.07 -11.50 25.76
C TYR A 582 36.99 -11.37 27.29
N LEU A 583 37.90 -12.01 28.02
CA LEU A 583 37.92 -11.95 29.48
C LEU A 583 38.34 -10.55 29.97
N ARG A 584 39.44 -9.99 29.42
CA ARG A 584 39.95 -8.66 29.81
C ARG A 584 38.99 -7.52 29.50
N ASN A 585 38.02 -7.72 28.60
CA ASN A 585 36.94 -6.77 28.34
C ASN A 585 35.82 -6.79 29.40
N LEU A 586 35.80 -7.79 30.29
CA LEU A 586 34.79 -7.95 31.35
C LEU A 586 35.36 -7.83 32.76
N MET A 587 36.67 -8.05 32.93
CA MET A 587 37.34 -8.05 34.23
C MET A 587 38.79 -7.56 34.11
N PRO A 588 39.44 -7.13 35.22
CA PRO A 588 40.84 -6.73 35.21
C PRO A 588 41.76 -7.83 34.66
N LEU A 589 42.84 -7.45 33.97
CA LEU A 589 43.73 -8.39 33.27
C LEU A 589 44.25 -9.51 34.18
N ALA A 590 44.70 -9.20 35.39
CA ALA A 590 45.20 -10.20 36.33
C ALA A 590 44.13 -11.23 36.73
N GLU A 591 42.87 -10.81 36.84
CA GLU A 591 41.76 -11.71 37.11
C GLU A 591 41.43 -12.58 35.88
N ALA A 592 41.47 -11.98 34.69
CA ALA A 592 41.27 -12.67 33.42
C ALA A 592 42.32 -13.79 33.21
N GLU A 593 43.60 -13.48 33.43
CA GLU A 593 44.70 -14.44 33.39
C GLU A 593 44.53 -15.54 34.43
N GLY A 594 44.17 -15.18 35.67
CA GLY A 594 43.91 -16.13 36.74
C GLY A 594 42.73 -17.05 36.46
N ARG A 595 41.67 -16.57 35.80
CA ARG A 595 40.53 -17.38 35.36
C ARG A 595 40.91 -18.31 34.22
N LEU A 596 41.61 -17.80 33.22
CA LEU A 596 42.09 -18.58 32.07
C LEU A 596 43.00 -19.75 32.50
N ALA A 597 43.90 -19.50 33.46
CA ALA A 597 44.84 -20.50 33.97
C ALA A 597 44.16 -21.67 34.72
N LYS A 598 42.94 -21.46 35.25
CA LYS A 598 42.16 -22.48 35.97
C LYS A 598 41.32 -23.38 35.06
N MET A 599 41.18 -23.02 33.78
CA MET A 599 40.37 -23.77 32.82
C MET A 599 41.22 -24.81 32.08
N ASP A 600 40.67 -26.00 31.87
CA ASP A 600 41.22 -26.96 30.90
C ASP A 600 40.88 -26.54 29.45
N ALA A 601 41.44 -27.23 28.47
CA ALA A 601 41.25 -26.90 27.05
C ALA A 601 39.78 -26.93 26.62
N THR A 602 38.99 -27.89 27.11
CA THR A 602 37.57 -28.01 26.79
C THR A 602 36.77 -26.87 27.40
N ALA A 603 37.02 -26.53 28.67
CA ALA A 603 36.38 -25.43 29.36
C ALA A 603 36.70 -24.09 28.67
N LYS A 604 37.95 -23.88 28.24
CA LYS A 604 38.34 -22.70 27.45
C LYS A 604 37.58 -22.62 26.14
N GLN A 605 37.50 -23.73 25.40
CA GLN A 605 36.79 -23.80 24.13
C GLN A 605 35.30 -23.46 24.30
N LEU A 606 34.65 -23.98 25.34
CA LEU A 606 33.24 -23.73 25.61
C LEU A 606 32.97 -22.31 26.12
N ASP A 607 33.79 -21.77 27.02
CA ASP A 607 33.67 -20.38 27.52
C ASP A 607 33.89 -19.38 26.37
N LEU A 608 34.88 -19.63 25.49
CA LEU A 608 35.06 -18.86 24.25
C LEU A 608 33.83 -18.97 23.33
N GLY A 609 33.29 -20.17 23.13
CA GLY A 609 32.12 -20.38 22.28
C GLY A 609 30.88 -19.61 22.74
N GLN A 610 30.62 -19.61 24.05
CA GLN A 610 29.54 -18.82 24.65
C GLN A 610 29.73 -17.31 24.38
N ARG A 611 30.95 -16.80 24.53
CA ARG A 611 31.29 -15.39 24.31
C ARG A 611 31.16 -15.00 22.85
N VAL A 612 31.59 -15.85 21.92
CA VAL A 612 31.47 -15.65 20.48
C VAL A 612 30.00 -15.59 20.06
N ILE A 613 29.18 -16.54 20.51
CA ILE A 613 27.71 -16.53 20.28
C ILE A 613 27.09 -15.26 20.82
N THR A 614 27.53 -14.80 22.00
CA THR A 614 27.07 -13.53 22.60
C THR A 614 27.44 -12.34 21.72
N ARG A 615 28.71 -12.25 21.29
CA ARG A 615 29.25 -11.12 20.52
C ARG A 615 28.55 -10.95 19.19
N TYR A 616 28.41 -12.03 18.42
CA TYR A 616 27.81 -11.97 17.08
C TYR A 616 26.29 -12.11 17.09
N GLY A 617 25.68 -12.30 18.27
CA GLY A 617 24.24 -12.29 18.42
C GLY A 617 23.54 -13.45 17.74
N CYS A 618 24.17 -14.62 17.62
CA CYS A 618 23.60 -15.76 16.89
C CYS A 618 22.22 -16.17 17.42
N PHE A 619 21.97 -15.94 18.71
CA PHE A 619 20.70 -16.19 19.40
C PHE A 619 19.55 -15.26 18.95
N SER A 620 19.86 -14.15 18.26
CA SER A 620 18.86 -13.26 17.66
C SER A 620 18.13 -13.98 16.53
N CYS A 621 18.88 -14.71 15.70
CA CYS A 621 18.33 -15.47 14.58
C CYS A 621 18.01 -16.93 14.93
N HIS A 622 18.70 -17.52 15.91
CA HIS A 622 18.58 -18.94 16.23
C HIS A 622 18.07 -19.17 17.66
N ASP A 623 17.33 -20.26 17.84
CA ASP A 623 17.06 -20.78 19.18
C ASP A 623 18.25 -21.62 19.64
N ILE A 624 18.97 -21.09 20.64
CA ILE A 624 20.20 -21.66 21.21
C ILE A 624 19.99 -21.80 22.70
N LYS A 625 20.31 -22.97 23.25
CA LYS A 625 20.17 -23.27 24.67
C LYS A 625 21.06 -22.34 25.52
N GLY A 626 20.48 -21.73 26.55
CA GLY A 626 21.16 -20.79 27.45
C GLY A 626 21.16 -19.33 26.96
N PHE A 627 20.44 -19.02 25.88
CA PHE A 627 20.31 -17.66 25.31
C PHE A 627 18.85 -17.25 25.08
N GLU A 628 17.89 -17.93 25.70
CA GLU A 628 16.46 -17.78 25.46
C GLU A 628 15.94 -16.38 25.83
N THR A 629 16.58 -15.73 26.82
CA THR A 629 16.18 -14.42 27.35
C THR A 629 17.11 -13.28 26.92
N THR A 630 18.12 -13.58 26.10
CA THR A 630 19.13 -12.60 25.70
C THR A 630 18.56 -11.60 24.69
N GLN A 631 18.82 -10.32 24.92
CA GLN A 631 18.33 -9.23 24.07
C GLN A 631 19.10 -9.13 22.75
N PRO A 632 18.45 -8.72 21.65
CA PRO A 632 19.10 -8.46 20.37
C PRO A 632 20.28 -7.47 20.45
N ILE A 633 21.24 -7.61 19.53
CA ILE A 633 22.52 -6.87 19.57
C ILE A 633 22.62 -5.64 18.65
N GLY A 634 21.62 -5.45 17.77
CA GLY A 634 21.60 -4.40 16.76
C GLY A 634 21.05 -3.09 17.31
N VAL A 635 21.36 -1.99 16.61
CA VAL A 635 20.78 -0.67 16.90
C VAL A 635 19.28 -0.67 16.61
N ASP A 636 18.51 0.18 17.30
CA ASP A 636 17.09 0.39 17.02
C ASP A 636 16.94 1.11 15.66
N LEU A 637 16.23 0.48 14.72
CA LEU A 637 15.98 1.02 13.38
C LEU A 637 14.62 1.72 13.26
N SER A 638 13.83 1.79 14.32
CA SER A 638 12.44 2.27 14.27
C SER A 638 12.27 3.71 13.74
N GLU A 639 13.34 4.51 13.76
CA GLU A 639 13.35 5.89 13.26
C GLU A 639 14.56 6.18 12.35
N GLU A 640 15.23 5.14 11.84
CA GLU A 640 16.50 5.30 11.10
C GLU A 640 16.33 6.10 9.81
N GLY A 641 15.18 6.00 9.12
CA GLY A 641 14.88 6.82 7.93
C GLY A 641 14.80 8.33 8.21
N SER A 642 14.47 8.71 9.45
CA SER A 642 14.43 10.12 9.89
C SER A 642 15.77 10.66 10.39
N LYS A 643 16.81 9.82 10.47
CA LYS A 643 18.14 10.22 10.94
C LYS A 643 18.79 11.21 9.97
N LEU A 644 19.40 12.26 10.50
CA LEU A 644 20.10 13.27 9.69
C LEU A 644 21.44 12.72 9.20
N VAL A 645 21.87 13.15 8.00
CA VAL A 645 23.17 12.74 7.41
C VAL A 645 24.33 13.08 8.34
N THR A 646 24.26 14.23 9.03
CA THR A 646 25.25 14.67 10.03
C THR A 646 25.38 13.76 11.25
N ARG A 647 24.48 12.79 11.43
CA ARG A 647 24.53 11.77 12.49
C ARG A 647 24.99 10.40 11.98
N LEU A 648 25.41 10.30 10.73
CA LEU A 648 25.99 9.10 10.15
C LEU A 648 27.52 9.25 10.13
N ASP A 649 28.22 8.23 10.62
CA ASP A 649 29.67 8.15 10.58
C ASP A 649 30.10 7.55 9.23
N PHE A 650 30.72 8.37 8.39
CA PHE A 650 31.26 7.94 7.09
C PHE A 650 32.68 7.36 7.19
N ALA A 651 33.32 7.45 8.36
CA ALA A 651 34.69 7.02 8.59
C ALA A 651 35.65 7.52 7.48
N PHE A 652 36.41 6.62 6.85
CA PHE A 652 37.32 6.92 5.74
C PHE A 652 36.87 6.25 4.42
N VAL A 653 35.59 5.90 4.31
CA VAL A 653 35.04 5.25 3.11
C VAL A 653 34.73 6.32 2.07
N ASP A 654 35.24 6.15 0.84
CA ASP A 654 35.07 7.10 -0.25
C ASP A 654 33.74 6.86 -0.98
N ILE A 655 32.68 7.46 -0.44
CA ILE A 655 31.30 7.41 -0.99
C ILE A 655 30.68 8.81 -0.99
N GLU A 656 29.62 8.99 -1.78
CA GLU A 656 28.80 10.21 -1.77
C GLU A 656 28.25 10.43 -0.34
N HIS A 657 28.37 11.65 0.20
CA HIS A 657 28.00 11.97 1.59
C HIS A 657 26.49 12.14 1.78
N THR A 658 25.74 11.12 1.38
CA THR A 658 24.27 11.11 1.39
C THR A 658 23.75 10.00 2.29
N LYS A 659 22.51 10.16 2.78
CA LYS A 659 21.85 9.14 3.59
C LYS A 659 21.65 7.83 2.81
N LEU A 660 21.24 7.94 1.55
CA LEU A 660 20.92 6.81 0.71
C LEU A 660 22.17 6.01 0.36
N GLU A 661 23.29 6.69 0.11
CA GLU A 661 24.56 6.06 -0.19
C GLU A 661 25.19 5.43 1.05
N TRP A 662 25.09 6.09 2.21
CA TRP A 662 25.51 5.48 3.47
C TRP A 662 24.75 4.18 3.77
N PHE A 663 23.43 4.15 3.58
CA PHE A 663 22.65 2.91 3.73
C PHE A 663 23.01 1.86 2.68
N HIS A 664 23.30 2.29 1.44
CA HIS A 664 23.73 1.39 0.38
C HIS A 664 25.03 0.67 0.77
N GLN A 665 26.07 1.43 1.11
CA GLN A 665 27.36 0.91 1.54
C GLN A 665 27.24 0.05 2.81
N LYS A 666 26.37 0.44 3.75
CA LYS A 666 26.16 -0.33 4.98
C LYS A 666 25.52 -1.70 4.74
N LEU A 667 24.69 -1.83 3.70
CA LEU A 667 24.07 -3.09 3.31
C LEU A 667 24.99 -3.94 2.43
N GLU A 668 25.84 -3.31 1.62
CA GLU A 668 26.79 -3.97 0.72
C GLU A 668 28.03 -4.49 1.46
N ASP A 669 28.76 -3.62 2.16
CA ASP A 669 29.89 -3.99 3.00
C ASP A 669 29.75 -3.33 4.39
N PRO A 670 29.00 -3.95 5.32
CA PRO A 670 28.70 -3.36 6.62
C PRO A 670 29.91 -3.05 7.48
N ARG A 671 31.07 -3.66 7.19
CA ARG A 671 32.30 -3.55 7.99
C ARG A 671 33.39 -2.70 7.33
N SER A 672 33.15 -2.21 6.11
CA SER A 672 34.02 -1.23 5.42
C SER A 672 34.33 0.02 6.24
N PHE A 673 33.40 0.45 7.11
CA PHE A 673 33.59 1.62 7.99
C PHE A 673 34.69 1.47 9.06
N ASP A 674 35.30 0.29 9.19
CA ASP A 674 36.52 0.09 9.99
C ASP A 674 37.81 0.43 9.20
N GLN A 675 37.73 0.59 7.87
CA GLN A 675 38.88 0.87 7.02
C GLN A 675 39.58 2.15 7.46
N GLY A 676 40.91 2.10 7.55
CA GLY A 676 41.74 3.23 7.98
C GLY A 676 41.72 3.53 9.48
N ARG A 677 40.95 2.79 10.28
CA ARG A 677 40.89 2.95 11.74
C ARG A 677 41.82 1.96 12.44
N ILE A 678 42.38 2.40 13.57
CA ILE A 678 43.14 1.53 14.49
C ILE A 678 42.16 1.07 15.56
N LEU A 679 41.79 -0.21 15.53
CA LEU A 679 40.77 -0.80 16.41
C LEU A 679 41.29 -2.12 16.98
N GLU A 680 41.07 -2.34 18.28
CA GLU A 680 41.28 -3.64 18.90
C GLU A 680 40.28 -4.67 18.35
N PRO A 681 40.59 -5.98 18.42
CA PRO A 681 39.77 -7.02 17.80
C PRO A 681 38.30 -7.06 18.28
N LEU A 682 38.01 -6.57 19.49
CA LEU A 682 36.64 -6.49 20.03
C LEU A 682 35.93 -5.16 19.74
N GLU A 683 36.62 -4.14 19.27
CA GLU A 683 36.05 -2.83 18.88
C GLU A 683 35.55 -2.83 17.43
N LYS A 684 36.12 -3.71 16.59
CA LYS A 684 35.72 -3.92 15.19
C LYS A 684 34.21 -4.16 15.04
N LEU A 685 33.63 -3.58 13.98
CA LEU A 685 32.25 -3.79 13.58
C LEU A 685 31.93 -5.26 13.33
N ARG A 686 30.69 -5.64 13.64
CA ARG A 686 30.25 -7.06 13.70
C ARG A 686 29.02 -7.41 12.88
N MET A 687 28.34 -6.44 12.26
CA MET A 687 27.23 -6.72 11.36
C MET A 687 27.71 -7.65 10.23
N PRO A 688 27.03 -8.77 9.98
CA PRO A 688 27.50 -9.77 9.02
C PRO A 688 27.11 -9.37 7.59
N ASP A 689 27.80 -9.94 6.61
CA ASP A 689 27.54 -9.71 5.18
C ASP A 689 26.47 -10.70 4.67
N PHE A 690 25.38 -10.19 4.13
CA PHE A 690 24.28 -11.00 3.58
C PHE A 690 24.41 -11.26 2.07
N HIS A 691 25.42 -10.66 1.43
CA HIS A 691 25.63 -10.63 -0.01
C HIS A 691 24.36 -10.15 -0.73
N PHE A 692 23.82 -9.00 -0.30
CA PHE A 692 22.68 -8.38 -0.98
C PHE A 692 23.14 -7.87 -2.35
N ASN A 693 22.37 -8.17 -3.39
CA ASN A 693 22.56 -7.50 -4.68
C ASN A 693 21.85 -6.13 -4.69
N ASP A 694 22.08 -5.34 -5.74
CA ASP A 694 21.53 -3.98 -5.87
C ASP A 694 20.00 -3.94 -5.71
N VAL A 695 19.28 -4.95 -6.23
CA VAL A 695 17.81 -5.01 -6.13
C VAL A 695 17.37 -5.23 -4.69
N GLU A 696 18.04 -6.12 -3.95
CA GLU A 696 17.78 -6.35 -2.53
C GLU A 696 18.19 -5.13 -1.69
N ASN A 697 19.32 -4.49 -2.03
CA ASN A 697 19.78 -3.28 -1.38
C ASN A 697 18.75 -2.15 -1.55
N GLU A 698 18.27 -1.88 -2.76
CA GLU A 698 17.21 -0.91 -3.04
C GLU A 698 15.91 -1.20 -2.27
N ARG A 699 15.51 -2.47 -2.18
CA ARG A 699 14.34 -2.91 -1.38
C ARG A 699 14.56 -2.62 0.10
N LEU A 700 15.72 -2.97 0.65
CA LEU A 700 16.04 -2.76 2.05
C LEU A 700 16.19 -1.27 2.39
N LYS A 701 16.81 -0.47 1.52
CA LYS A 701 16.82 1.00 1.64
C LYS A 701 15.40 1.57 1.67
N THR A 702 14.52 1.11 0.78
CA THR A 702 13.10 1.52 0.79
C THR A 702 12.42 1.19 2.12
N ALA A 703 12.67 0.01 2.70
CA ALA A 703 12.17 -0.35 4.03
C ALA A 703 12.76 0.53 5.14
N ILE A 704 14.09 0.73 5.17
CA ILE A 704 14.77 1.55 6.17
C ILE A 704 14.29 3.00 6.12
N MET A 705 14.16 3.57 4.92
CA MET A 705 13.63 4.92 4.71
C MET A 705 12.17 5.09 5.15
N SER A 706 11.43 3.99 5.27
CA SER A 706 10.06 4.00 5.79
C SER A 706 10.00 4.06 7.32
N PHE A 707 11.06 3.65 8.02
CA PHE A 707 11.12 3.71 9.49
C PHE A 707 11.41 5.13 9.95
N GLN A 708 10.35 5.94 9.95
CA GLN A 708 10.38 7.36 10.25
C GLN A 708 9.81 7.65 11.64
N ARG A 709 10.20 8.80 12.19
CA ARG A 709 9.64 9.29 13.45
C ARG A 709 8.15 9.54 13.32
N ASP A 710 7.43 9.27 14.40
CA ASP A 710 5.99 9.50 14.51
C ASP A 710 5.69 10.99 14.75
N VAL A 711 5.53 11.73 13.65
CA VAL A 711 5.25 13.18 13.71
C VAL A 711 3.78 13.52 13.50
N GLN A 712 3.10 12.74 12.66
CA GLN A 712 1.76 13.09 12.16
C GLN A 712 0.69 13.01 13.26
N PRO A 713 -0.27 13.96 13.30
CA PRO A 713 -1.38 13.94 14.25
C PRO A 713 -2.37 12.81 13.92
N ALA A 714 -3.21 12.47 14.89
CA ALA A 714 -4.22 11.41 14.73
C ALA A 714 -5.19 11.67 13.56
N SER A 715 -5.45 12.94 13.20
CA SER A 715 -6.31 13.31 12.07
C SER A 715 -5.71 12.99 10.69
N ALA A 716 -4.39 12.83 10.58
CA ALA A 716 -3.73 12.34 9.38
C ALA A 716 -3.72 10.81 9.29
N LEU A 717 -3.98 10.12 10.42
CA LEU A 717 -4.03 8.67 10.44
C LEU A 717 -5.38 8.19 9.92
N PRO A 718 -5.41 7.04 9.24
CA PRO A 718 -6.68 6.49 8.80
C PRO A 718 -7.60 6.12 9.98
N ALA A 719 -8.90 6.30 9.81
CA ALA A 719 -9.88 6.08 10.86
C ALA A 719 -9.84 4.65 11.43
N ARG A 720 -9.79 4.52 12.76
CA ARG A 720 -9.81 3.24 13.44
C ARG A 720 -11.24 2.69 13.49
N THR A 721 -11.42 1.49 12.93
CA THR A 721 -12.70 0.77 12.92
C THR A 721 -12.41 -0.72 13.14
N ALA A 722 -13.39 -1.49 13.63
CA ALA A 722 -13.23 -2.94 13.77
C ALA A 722 -12.81 -3.61 12.44
N LYS A 723 -13.43 -3.19 11.33
CA LYS A 723 -13.06 -3.61 9.97
C LYS A 723 -11.58 -3.39 9.69
N ARG A 724 -11.06 -2.21 10.03
CA ARG A 724 -9.64 -1.88 9.82
C ARG A 724 -8.74 -2.74 10.71
N ASP A 725 -9.07 -2.89 11.99
CA ASP A 725 -8.28 -3.67 12.94
C ASP A 725 -8.17 -5.15 12.48
N TYR A 726 -9.29 -5.75 12.02
CA TYR A 726 -9.28 -7.09 11.39
C TYR A 726 -8.44 -7.12 10.12
N THR A 727 -8.56 -6.10 9.27
CA THR A 727 -7.80 -6.00 8.02
C THR A 727 -6.29 -5.97 8.25
N VAL A 728 -5.82 -5.10 9.15
CA VAL A 728 -4.39 -4.95 9.46
C VAL A 728 -3.82 -6.24 10.07
N ARG A 729 -4.52 -6.82 11.05
CA ARG A 729 -4.10 -8.08 11.70
C ARG A 729 -4.05 -9.24 10.72
N GLY A 730 -5.07 -9.39 9.88
CA GLY A 730 -5.14 -10.46 8.87
C GLY A 730 -4.07 -10.35 7.80
N ARG A 731 -3.86 -9.15 7.25
CA ARG A 731 -2.79 -8.87 6.27
C ARG A 731 -1.43 -9.30 6.79
N ALA A 732 -1.17 -9.06 8.07
CA ALA A 732 0.07 -9.50 8.72
C ALA A 732 0.17 -11.03 8.79
N LEU A 733 -0.89 -11.71 9.22
CA LEU A 733 -0.91 -13.17 9.36
C LEU A 733 -0.74 -13.89 8.02
N VAL A 734 -1.52 -13.52 6.99
CA VAL A 734 -1.48 -14.21 5.68
C VAL A 734 -0.14 -14.02 4.96
N ARG A 735 0.56 -12.89 5.18
CA ARG A 735 1.88 -12.64 4.60
C ARG A 735 2.99 -13.35 5.36
N ARG A 736 2.95 -13.35 6.70
CA ARG A 736 3.94 -14.04 7.55
C ARG A 736 3.85 -15.56 7.47
N GLN A 737 2.67 -16.11 7.14
CA GLN A 737 2.49 -17.53 6.80
C GLN A 737 2.69 -17.83 5.30
N ASN A 738 3.12 -16.83 4.52
CA ASN A 738 3.35 -16.92 3.08
C ASN A 738 2.15 -17.44 2.27
N CYS A 739 0.92 -17.21 2.72
CA CYS A 739 -0.29 -17.55 1.95
C CYS A 739 -0.26 -16.85 0.58
N VAL A 740 0.29 -15.62 0.53
CA VAL A 740 0.47 -14.83 -0.68
C VAL A 740 1.49 -15.42 -1.67
N GLY A 741 2.38 -16.33 -1.26
CA GLY A 741 3.26 -17.02 -2.20
C GLY A 741 2.51 -17.97 -3.13
N CYS A 742 1.36 -18.48 -2.68
CA CYS A 742 0.48 -19.36 -3.46
C CYS A 742 -0.77 -18.63 -3.99
N HIS A 743 -1.39 -17.79 -3.16
CA HIS A 743 -2.66 -17.13 -3.43
C HIS A 743 -2.48 -15.66 -3.78
N GLU A 744 -3.29 -15.16 -4.70
CA GLU A 744 -3.45 -13.71 -4.89
C GLU A 744 -4.48 -13.19 -3.88
N ILE A 745 -4.11 -12.16 -3.12
CA ILE A 745 -4.93 -11.54 -2.07
C ILE A 745 -4.79 -10.02 -2.17
N GLU A 746 -5.92 -9.32 -2.36
CA GLU A 746 -5.96 -7.86 -2.53
C GLU A 746 -5.03 -7.36 -3.67
N GLY A 747 -4.92 -8.14 -4.76
CA GLY A 747 -4.07 -7.83 -5.92
C GLY A 747 -2.58 -8.07 -5.69
N ASP A 748 -2.20 -8.69 -4.57
CA ASP A 748 -0.82 -8.98 -4.18
C ASP A 748 -0.59 -10.50 -4.04
N GLY A 749 0.59 -10.99 -4.43
CA GLY A 749 0.94 -12.40 -4.33
C GLY A 749 0.67 -13.21 -5.59
N GLY A 750 0.42 -14.50 -5.40
CA GLY A 750 0.17 -15.45 -6.49
C GLY A 750 1.43 -15.89 -7.24
N ASP A 751 2.61 -15.81 -6.63
CA ASP A 751 3.90 -16.15 -7.28
C ASP A 751 3.92 -17.59 -7.84
N TYR A 752 3.21 -18.53 -7.21
CA TYR A 752 3.05 -19.89 -7.74
C TYR A 752 2.38 -19.95 -9.12
N ARG A 753 1.58 -18.94 -9.50
CA ARG A 753 0.88 -18.88 -10.79
C ARG A 753 1.87 -18.89 -11.97
N THR A 754 3.10 -18.42 -11.78
CA THR A 754 4.13 -18.42 -12.83
C THR A 754 4.77 -19.79 -13.04
N LEU A 755 4.51 -20.76 -12.15
CA LEU A 755 5.06 -22.11 -12.19
C LEU A 755 4.16 -23.12 -12.91
N VAL A 756 2.92 -22.73 -13.23
CA VAL A 756 1.96 -23.56 -13.94
C VAL A 756 1.81 -23.08 -15.38
N SER A 757 1.59 -24.00 -16.31
CA SER A 757 1.41 -23.68 -17.73
C SER A 757 0.07 -23.00 -18.05
N ASP A 758 -0.97 -23.31 -17.27
CA ASP A 758 -2.29 -22.68 -17.34
C ASP A 758 -2.61 -22.01 -15.98
N PRO A 759 -2.83 -20.68 -15.92
CA PRO A 759 -3.18 -19.97 -14.68
C PRO A 759 -4.43 -20.49 -13.96
N THR A 760 -5.31 -21.24 -14.64
CA THR A 760 -6.47 -21.90 -14.03
C THR A 760 -6.10 -23.11 -13.18
N LEU A 761 -4.88 -23.63 -13.32
CA LEU A 761 -4.30 -24.69 -12.50
C LEU A 761 -3.59 -24.16 -11.25
N ALA A 762 -3.53 -22.85 -11.07
CA ALA A 762 -2.97 -22.24 -9.87
C ALA A 762 -3.99 -22.21 -8.71
N PRO A 763 -3.52 -22.00 -7.46
CA PRO A 763 -4.39 -21.75 -6.32
C PRO A 763 -5.36 -20.57 -6.58
N PRO A 764 -6.57 -20.61 -5.99
CA PRO A 764 -7.58 -19.58 -6.20
C PRO A 764 -7.16 -18.22 -5.61
N MET A 765 -7.68 -17.13 -6.19
CA MET A 765 -7.66 -15.80 -5.56
C MET A 765 -8.51 -15.83 -4.29
N LEU A 766 -8.01 -15.26 -3.19
CA LEU A 766 -8.71 -15.27 -1.90
C LEU A 766 -9.32 -13.91 -1.52
N THR A 767 -9.12 -12.86 -2.32
CA THR A 767 -9.75 -11.55 -2.10
C THR A 767 -11.26 -11.63 -1.82
N PRO A 768 -12.08 -12.40 -2.57
CA PRO A 768 -13.52 -12.48 -2.31
C PRO A 768 -13.92 -13.56 -1.29
N GLU A 769 -12.97 -14.22 -0.63
CA GLU A 769 -13.26 -15.48 0.08
C GLU A 769 -14.26 -15.29 1.24
N GLY A 770 -14.17 -14.19 2.01
CA GLY A 770 -15.10 -13.98 3.13
C GLY A 770 -16.50 -13.54 2.71
N ALA A 771 -16.69 -13.02 1.49
CA ALA A 771 -18.01 -12.86 0.91
C ALA A 771 -18.58 -14.20 0.42
N LYS A 772 -17.70 -15.12 0.01
CA LYS A 772 -18.04 -16.35 -0.70
C LYS A 772 -18.44 -17.51 0.21
N VAL A 773 -17.65 -17.79 1.23
CA VAL A 773 -17.83 -19.02 2.03
C VAL A 773 -18.38 -18.75 3.41
N GLN A 774 -19.08 -19.73 3.98
CA GLN A 774 -19.57 -19.69 5.35
C GLN A 774 -18.39 -19.82 6.34
N PRO A 775 -18.34 -19.00 7.42
CA PRO A 775 -17.21 -18.99 8.36
C PRO A 775 -16.88 -20.34 8.97
N ASP A 776 -17.88 -21.08 9.45
CA ASP A 776 -17.72 -22.41 10.05
C ASP A 776 -17.15 -23.44 9.05
N TRP A 777 -17.50 -23.31 7.77
CA TRP A 777 -16.93 -24.18 6.73
C TRP A 777 -15.47 -23.80 6.46
N LEU A 778 -15.16 -22.50 6.38
CA LEU A 778 -13.80 -22.01 6.16
C LEU A 778 -12.88 -22.40 7.30
N TYR A 779 -13.33 -22.25 8.54
CA TYR A 779 -12.62 -22.70 9.73
C TYR A 779 -12.29 -24.19 9.67
N ALA A 780 -13.29 -25.04 9.44
CA ALA A 780 -13.10 -26.48 9.32
C ALA A 780 -12.15 -26.84 8.16
N PHE A 781 -12.26 -26.14 7.02
CA PHE A 781 -11.36 -26.33 5.88
C PHE A 781 -9.91 -25.94 6.20
N LEU A 782 -9.67 -24.83 6.92
CA LEU A 782 -8.32 -24.39 7.30
C LEU A 782 -7.67 -25.35 8.30
N GLN A 783 -8.45 -25.97 9.19
CA GLN A 783 -7.95 -27.00 10.11
C GLN A 783 -7.63 -28.33 9.42
N GLY A 784 -8.47 -28.73 8.46
CA GLY A 784 -8.30 -29.99 7.73
C GLY A 784 -8.76 -29.85 6.28
N PRO A 785 -7.90 -29.33 5.38
CA PRO A 785 -8.31 -29.07 4.00
C PRO A 785 -8.85 -30.33 3.32
N ILE A 786 -9.81 -30.19 2.42
CA ILE A 786 -10.30 -31.29 1.58
C ILE A 786 -10.00 -30.99 0.12
N THR A 787 -9.97 -32.02 -0.73
CA THR A 787 -9.80 -31.82 -2.17
C THR A 787 -11.09 -31.30 -2.77
N ILE A 788 -11.11 -30.02 -3.15
CA ILE A 788 -12.24 -29.38 -3.83
C ILE A 788 -12.14 -29.53 -5.37
N ARG A 789 -10.91 -29.55 -5.89
CA ARG A 789 -10.61 -29.62 -7.33
C ARG A 789 -9.63 -30.78 -7.60
N PRO A 790 -10.12 -31.99 -7.85
CA PRO A 790 -9.28 -33.18 -8.01
C PRO A 790 -8.28 -33.12 -9.16
N TRP A 791 -8.49 -32.25 -10.14
CA TRP A 791 -7.58 -32.04 -11.28
C TRP A 791 -6.40 -31.09 -10.97
N LEU A 792 -6.36 -30.48 -9.78
CA LEU A 792 -5.21 -29.70 -9.34
C LEU A 792 -4.18 -30.60 -8.66
N ASN A 793 -2.94 -30.57 -9.14
CA ASN A 793 -1.84 -31.25 -8.48
C ASN A 793 -1.40 -30.52 -7.19
N VAL A 794 -1.49 -29.19 -7.18
CA VAL A 794 -1.17 -28.36 -6.02
C VAL A 794 -2.17 -28.61 -4.88
N ARG A 795 -1.66 -28.76 -3.66
CA ARG A 795 -2.49 -29.04 -2.46
C ARG A 795 -2.44 -27.87 -1.49
N MET A 796 -3.58 -27.61 -0.84
CA MET A 796 -3.61 -26.71 0.32
C MET A 796 -2.97 -27.44 1.51
N PRO A 797 -1.89 -26.91 2.11
CA PRO A 797 -1.19 -27.58 3.20
C PRO A 797 -1.84 -27.26 4.56
N THR A 798 -1.46 -28.02 5.59
CA THR A 798 -1.94 -27.81 6.96
C THR A 798 -0.90 -27.03 7.78
N PHE A 799 -1.21 -25.79 8.14
CA PHE A 799 -0.31 -24.93 8.92
C PHE A 799 -0.38 -25.21 10.43
N GLY A 800 -1.49 -25.78 10.93
CA GLY A 800 -1.73 -26.06 12.35
C GLY A 800 -1.54 -24.82 13.25
N LEU A 801 -2.15 -23.70 12.87
CA LEU A 801 -2.25 -22.51 13.72
C LEU A 801 -3.30 -22.73 14.82
N ASP A 802 -3.21 -21.96 15.89
CA ASP A 802 -4.24 -21.91 16.93
C ASP A 802 -5.54 -21.23 16.45
N ASP A 803 -6.62 -21.49 17.17
CA ASP A 803 -7.97 -21.02 16.86
C ASP A 803 -8.03 -19.48 16.78
N GLY A 804 -7.28 -18.77 17.63
CA GLY A 804 -7.23 -17.31 17.64
C GLY A 804 -6.61 -16.72 16.37
N ARG A 805 -5.60 -17.39 15.80
CA ARG A 805 -5.01 -17.01 14.50
C ARG A 805 -5.93 -17.36 13.34
N TRP A 806 -6.62 -18.49 13.38
CA TRP A 806 -7.58 -18.83 12.33
C TRP A 806 -8.77 -17.88 12.30
N ASN A 807 -9.34 -17.54 13.46
CA ASN A 807 -10.42 -16.56 13.55
C ASN A 807 -9.98 -15.20 13.02
N ALA A 808 -8.76 -14.74 13.34
CA ALA A 808 -8.25 -13.48 12.80
C ALA A 808 -8.08 -13.48 11.26
N ILE A 809 -7.78 -14.62 10.66
CA ILE A 809 -7.73 -14.77 9.18
C ILE A 809 -9.15 -14.77 8.59
N ILE A 810 -10.12 -15.39 9.27
CA ILE A 810 -11.53 -15.41 8.85
C ILE A 810 -12.12 -13.99 8.94
N ASP A 811 -11.96 -13.32 10.08
CA ASP A 811 -12.39 -11.92 10.29
C ASP A 811 -11.83 -10.99 9.22
N TYR A 812 -10.58 -11.24 8.83
CA TYR A 812 -9.93 -10.51 7.73
C TYR A 812 -10.61 -10.74 6.39
N PHE A 813 -10.86 -11.99 6.01
CA PHE A 813 -11.54 -12.27 4.75
C PHE A 813 -12.96 -11.70 4.74
N GLU A 814 -13.67 -11.70 5.88
CA GLU A 814 -14.97 -11.05 6.01
C GLU A 814 -14.86 -9.53 5.91
N ALA A 815 -13.81 -8.94 6.49
CA ALA A 815 -13.51 -7.51 6.36
C ALA A 815 -13.22 -7.12 4.91
N THR A 816 -12.42 -7.90 4.17
CA THR A 816 -12.15 -7.62 2.75
C THR A 816 -13.35 -7.91 1.85
N GLY A 817 -14.23 -8.81 2.26
CA GLY A 817 -15.45 -9.18 1.55
C GLY A 817 -16.69 -8.33 1.89
N ASP A 818 -16.56 -7.27 2.69
CA ASP A 818 -17.67 -6.44 3.18
C ASP A 818 -18.80 -7.25 3.86
N SER A 819 -18.44 -8.37 4.50
CA SER A 819 -19.38 -9.33 5.08
C SER A 819 -19.31 -9.40 6.61
N ILE A 820 -18.64 -8.43 7.26
CA ILE A 820 -18.60 -8.32 8.73
C ILE A 820 -20.01 -8.18 9.28
N GLY A 821 -20.41 -9.11 10.15
CA GLY A 821 -21.69 -9.06 10.83
C GLY A 821 -21.90 -10.23 11.78
N PRO A 822 -22.99 -10.23 12.56
CA PRO A 822 -23.35 -11.38 13.38
C PRO A 822 -23.58 -12.61 12.50
N PHE A 823 -23.26 -13.79 13.03
CA PHE A 823 -23.51 -15.07 12.37
C PHE A 823 -24.97 -15.15 11.92
N ARG A 824 -25.19 -15.34 10.61
CA ARG A 824 -26.54 -15.45 10.04
C ARG A 824 -26.90 -16.92 9.91
N THR A 825 -27.90 -17.34 10.68
CA THR A 825 -28.59 -18.61 10.44
C THR A 825 -29.56 -18.41 9.28
N TYR A 826 -29.35 -19.15 8.19
CA TYR A 826 -30.25 -19.10 7.05
C TYR A 826 -31.46 -20.03 7.26
N ASP A 827 -32.66 -19.53 6.94
CA ASP A 827 -33.84 -20.39 6.87
C ASP A 827 -33.76 -21.26 5.59
N HIS A 828 -33.56 -22.56 5.79
CA HIS A 828 -33.48 -23.52 4.69
C HIS A 828 -34.80 -23.68 3.93
N ALA A 829 -35.96 -23.47 4.56
CA ALA A 829 -37.25 -23.55 3.89
C ALA A 829 -37.42 -22.41 2.88
N GLU A 830 -37.06 -21.19 3.26
CA GLU A 830 -37.09 -20.02 2.35
C GLU A 830 -36.10 -20.19 1.18
N LEU A 831 -34.89 -20.67 1.47
CA LEU A 831 -33.82 -20.87 0.49
C LEU A 831 -34.03 -22.05 -0.46
N THR A 832 -35.16 -22.75 -0.39
CA THR A 832 -35.46 -23.88 -1.28
C THR A 832 -36.85 -23.78 -1.93
N SER A 833 -37.55 -22.67 -1.72
CA SER A 833 -38.91 -22.44 -2.22
C SER A 833 -39.02 -22.53 -3.75
N MET A 834 -37.96 -22.15 -4.50
CA MET A 834 -37.91 -22.20 -5.96
C MET A 834 -37.05 -23.34 -6.52
N ALA A 835 -36.75 -24.37 -5.72
CA ALA A 835 -35.80 -25.41 -6.12
C ALA A 835 -36.21 -26.21 -7.36
N GLN A 836 -37.51 -26.48 -7.56
CA GLN A 836 -37.99 -27.24 -8.73
C GLN A 836 -37.89 -26.42 -10.04
N PRO A 837 -38.41 -25.17 -10.13
CA PRO A 837 -38.13 -24.28 -11.26
C PRO A 837 -36.63 -24.09 -11.51
N GLY A 838 -35.84 -23.96 -10.43
CA GLY A 838 -34.40 -23.87 -10.48
C GLY A 838 -33.73 -25.09 -11.10
N ARG A 839 -34.18 -26.30 -10.77
CA ARG A 839 -33.67 -27.54 -11.36
C ARG A 839 -33.93 -27.58 -12.87
N ALA A 840 -35.14 -27.25 -13.30
CA ALA A 840 -35.46 -27.22 -14.73
C ALA A 840 -34.57 -26.22 -15.49
N LEU A 841 -34.32 -25.04 -14.92
CA LEU A 841 -33.43 -24.06 -15.52
C LEU A 841 -31.96 -24.50 -15.50
N PHE A 842 -31.51 -25.16 -14.44
CA PHE A 842 -30.15 -25.69 -14.32
C PHE A 842 -29.82 -26.70 -15.44
N ASP A 843 -30.81 -27.51 -15.82
CA ASP A 843 -30.68 -28.46 -16.94
C ASP A 843 -30.67 -27.73 -18.30
N VAL A 844 -31.51 -26.70 -18.47
CA VAL A 844 -31.56 -25.85 -19.69
C VAL A 844 -30.23 -25.11 -19.92
N LEU A 845 -29.66 -24.54 -18.87
CA LEU A 845 -28.37 -23.84 -18.91
C LEU A 845 -27.18 -24.81 -19.00
N ARG A 846 -27.44 -26.12 -18.98
CA ARG A 846 -26.45 -27.19 -19.10
C ARG A 846 -25.32 -27.08 -18.07
N CYS A 847 -25.64 -26.67 -16.84
CA CYS A 847 -24.66 -26.44 -15.79
C CYS A 847 -23.78 -27.69 -15.49
N GLN A 848 -24.32 -28.89 -15.68
CA GLN A 848 -23.62 -30.16 -15.51
C GLN A 848 -22.55 -30.46 -16.57
N GLN A 849 -22.50 -29.68 -17.67
CA GLN A 849 -21.40 -29.81 -18.64
C GLN A 849 -20.06 -29.39 -18.03
N CYS A 850 -20.05 -28.52 -17.03
CA CYS A 850 -18.83 -28.10 -16.34
C CYS A 850 -18.81 -28.55 -14.87
N HIS A 851 -19.94 -28.42 -14.17
CA HIS A 851 -20.04 -28.75 -12.75
C HIS A 851 -20.43 -30.22 -12.54
N VAL A 852 -19.43 -31.03 -12.21
CA VAL A 852 -19.65 -32.44 -11.85
C VAL A 852 -20.32 -32.55 -10.48
N LEU A 853 -21.32 -33.43 -10.35
CA LEU A 853 -22.01 -33.73 -9.07
C LEU A 853 -21.57 -35.10 -8.54
N GLY A 854 -20.26 -35.33 -8.45
CA GLY A 854 -19.71 -36.66 -8.21
C GLY A 854 -18.39 -36.90 -8.94
N THR A 855 -18.32 -38.03 -9.63
CA THR A 855 -17.12 -38.48 -10.33
C THR A 855 -16.90 -37.67 -11.60
N ILE A 856 -15.65 -37.23 -11.81
CA ILE A 856 -15.22 -36.56 -13.04
C ILE A 856 -15.13 -37.62 -14.16
N PRO A 857 -15.77 -37.41 -15.33
CA PRO A 857 -15.62 -38.30 -16.47
C PRO A 857 -14.16 -38.35 -16.94
N ALA A 858 -13.63 -39.54 -17.23
CA ALA A 858 -12.21 -39.75 -17.57
C ALA A 858 -11.76 -38.99 -18.84
N ASP A 859 -12.68 -38.75 -19.78
CA ASP A 859 -12.38 -38.17 -21.10
C ASP A 859 -12.63 -36.65 -21.18
N GLN A 860 -13.00 -36.01 -20.07
CA GLN A 860 -13.30 -34.59 -20.08
C GLN A 860 -12.02 -33.74 -19.93
N PRO A 861 -11.75 -32.79 -20.85
CA PRO A 861 -10.59 -31.90 -20.71
C PRO A 861 -10.66 -31.14 -19.39
N VAL A 862 -9.54 -31.10 -18.65
CA VAL A 862 -9.42 -30.35 -17.39
C VAL A 862 -9.85 -28.88 -17.56
N SER A 863 -9.66 -28.33 -18.77
CA SER A 863 -10.08 -26.97 -19.11
C SER A 863 -11.58 -26.72 -18.94
N ASN A 864 -12.40 -27.77 -19.02
CA ASN A 864 -13.86 -27.70 -18.99
C ASN A 864 -14.45 -28.03 -17.60
N LEU A 865 -13.61 -28.41 -16.63
CA LEU A 865 -14.05 -28.81 -15.30
C LEU A 865 -14.29 -27.62 -14.37
N ALA A 866 -15.39 -27.67 -13.64
CA ALA A 866 -15.74 -26.72 -12.59
C ALA A 866 -16.01 -27.42 -11.25
N PRO A 867 -15.91 -26.71 -10.11
CA PRO A 867 -16.02 -27.32 -8.78
C PRO A 867 -17.33 -28.07 -8.55
N ASP A 868 -17.27 -29.13 -7.74
CA ASP A 868 -18.45 -29.89 -7.32
C ASP A 868 -19.42 -29.01 -6.51
N LEU A 869 -20.68 -28.97 -6.96
CA LEU A 869 -21.72 -28.13 -6.36
C LEU A 869 -22.47 -28.81 -5.20
N ARG A 870 -22.21 -30.09 -4.89
CA ARG A 870 -22.87 -30.79 -3.77
C ARG A 870 -22.58 -30.21 -2.39
N MET A 871 -21.47 -29.48 -2.27
CA MET A 871 -21.10 -28.75 -1.05
C MET A 871 -21.72 -27.34 -0.96
N THR A 872 -22.49 -26.89 -1.95
CA THR A 872 -22.97 -25.50 -2.02
C THR A 872 -23.68 -25.07 -0.74
N HIS A 873 -24.57 -25.91 -0.20
CA HIS A 873 -25.37 -25.57 0.97
C HIS A 873 -24.57 -25.34 2.26
N GLU A 874 -23.45 -26.05 2.45
CA GLU A 874 -22.60 -25.95 3.65
C GLU A 874 -21.44 -24.98 3.46
N ARG A 875 -21.01 -24.78 2.20
CA ARG A 875 -19.83 -24.01 1.86
C ARG A 875 -20.14 -22.57 1.51
N LEU A 876 -21.10 -22.31 0.63
CA LEU A 876 -21.29 -21.00 0.02
C LEU A 876 -22.32 -20.17 0.78
N LYS A 877 -22.12 -18.85 0.82
CA LYS A 877 -23.11 -17.89 1.29
C LYS A 877 -24.20 -17.72 0.21
N PRO A 878 -25.51 -17.85 0.52
CA PRO A 878 -26.60 -17.76 -0.47
C PRO A 878 -26.61 -16.45 -1.28
N GLU A 879 -26.30 -15.32 -0.65
CA GLU A 879 -26.18 -14.01 -1.27
C GLU A 879 -25.04 -13.94 -2.29
N TRP A 880 -23.91 -14.58 -1.98
CA TRP A 880 -22.78 -14.63 -2.91
C TRP A 880 -23.10 -15.43 -4.16
N ILE A 881 -23.91 -16.48 -4.06
CA ILE A 881 -24.36 -17.25 -5.24
C ILE A 881 -25.13 -16.33 -6.19
N LEU A 882 -25.97 -15.43 -5.67
CA LEU A 882 -26.71 -14.46 -6.49
C LEU A 882 -25.74 -13.51 -7.20
N ASP A 883 -24.77 -12.95 -6.47
CA ASP A 883 -23.80 -12.01 -7.04
C ASP A 883 -22.87 -12.68 -8.06
N TRP A 884 -22.47 -13.92 -7.81
CA TRP A 884 -21.71 -14.75 -8.74
C TRP A 884 -22.48 -15.01 -10.02
N LEU A 885 -23.76 -15.39 -9.94
CA LEU A 885 -24.59 -15.65 -11.13
C LEU A 885 -24.86 -14.37 -11.94
N ARG A 886 -25.00 -13.21 -11.28
CA ARG A 886 -25.21 -11.91 -11.96
C ARG A 886 -24.01 -11.50 -12.82
N ASN A 887 -22.80 -11.56 -12.26
CA ASN A 887 -21.59 -11.15 -12.98
C ASN A 887 -20.34 -11.87 -12.46
N PRO A 888 -20.08 -13.11 -12.95
CA PRO A 888 -18.90 -13.87 -12.54
C PRO A 888 -17.59 -13.15 -12.83
N GLY A 889 -17.50 -12.48 -14.00
CA GLY A 889 -16.29 -11.80 -14.46
C GLY A 889 -15.89 -10.59 -13.61
N ARG A 890 -16.85 -9.95 -12.94
CA ARG A 890 -16.60 -8.89 -11.96
C ARG A 890 -15.96 -9.42 -10.68
N ILE A 891 -16.35 -10.60 -10.21
CA ILE A 891 -15.82 -11.20 -8.97
C ILE A 891 -14.49 -11.90 -9.23
N GLN A 892 -14.39 -12.63 -10.34
CA GLN A 892 -13.18 -13.33 -10.73
C GLN A 892 -12.86 -13.03 -12.21
N PRO A 893 -12.00 -12.03 -12.47
CA PRO A 893 -11.51 -11.74 -13.81
C PRO A 893 -10.91 -12.97 -14.49
N GLY A 894 -11.27 -13.21 -15.75
CA GLY A 894 -10.81 -14.39 -16.50
C GLY A 894 -11.47 -15.72 -16.09
N THR A 895 -12.54 -15.70 -15.30
CA THR A 895 -13.32 -16.91 -15.01
C THR A 895 -13.94 -17.52 -16.28
N ARG A 896 -14.02 -18.85 -16.31
CA ARG A 896 -14.68 -19.61 -17.39
C ARG A 896 -16.20 -19.75 -17.20
N MET A 897 -16.75 -19.28 -16.07
CA MET A 897 -18.19 -19.30 -15.81
C MET A 897 -18.91 -18.37 -16.81
N PRO A 898 -19.86 -18.87 -17.62
CA PRO A 898 -20.59 -18.04 -18.56
C PRO A 898 -21.42 -16.97 -17.85
N GLN A 899 -21.52 -15.80 -18.47
CA GLN A 899 -22.51 -14.79 -18.08
C GLN A 899 -23.83 -15.09 -18.78
N PHE A 900 -24.73 -15.80 -18.10
CA PHE A 900 -26.03 -16.21 -18.66
C PHE A 900 -27.05 -15.06 -18.71
N TRP A 901 -26.91 -14.05 -17.86
CA TRP A 901 -27.86 -12.94 -17.74
C TRP A 901 -27.23 -11.58 -18.10
N PRO A 902 -28.03 -10.63 -18.61
CA PRO A 902 -27.54 -9.28 -18.86
C PRO A 902 -27.15 -8.59 -17.54
N THR A 903 -26.14 -7.72 -17.62
CA THR A 903 -25.70 -6.93 -16.45
C THR A 903 -26.82 -5.98 -15.99
N PRO A 904 -27.03 -5.76 -14.67
CA PRO A 904 -27.98 -4.76 -14.19
C PRO A 904 -27.79 -3.39 -14.88
N PRO A 905 -28.86 -2.63 -15.16
CA PRO A 905 -30.22 -2.78 -14.63
C PRO A 905 -31.19 -3.57 -15.52
N TYR A 906 -30.72 -4.28 -16.55
CA TYR A 906 -31.62 -4.95 -17.51
C TYR A 906 -32.28 -6.20 -16.91
N PRO A 907 -33.63 -6.25 -16.76
CA PRO A 907 -34.30 -7.33 -16.06
C PRO A 907 -34.70 -8.52 -16.96
N LYS A 908 -34.71 -8.33 -18.30
CA LYS A 908 -35.18 -9.36 -19.24
C LYS A 908 -34.05 -10.26 -19.72
N SER A 909 -34.19 -11.55 -19.43
CA SER A 909 -33.34 -12.65 -19.86
C SER A 909 -33.71 -13.16 -21.26
N SER A 910 -32.75 -13.72 -21.99
CA SER A 910 -32.99 -14.43 -23.25
C SER A 910 -33.64 -15.81 -23.04
N TYR A 911 -33.73 -16.28 -21.80
CA TYR A 911 -34.33 -17.56 -21.43
C TYR A 911 -35.81 -17.36 -21.07
N PRO A 912 -36.77 -18.08 -21.68
CA PRO A 912 -38.22 -17.83 -21.52
C PRO A 912 -38.81 -18.30 -20.18
N GLN A 913 -38.07 -19.07 -19.37
CA GLN A 913 -38.52 -19.56 -18.06
C GLN A 913 -38.81 -18.38 -17.12
N MET A 914 -39.84 -18.50 -16.26
CA MET A 914 -40.19 -17.44 -15.29
C MET A 914 -40.39 -16.08 -15.97
N ASP A 915 -41.14 -16.05 -17.09
CA ASP A 915 -41.48 -14.86 -17.88
C ASP A 915 -40.27 -14.05 -18.39
N GLY A 916 -39.10 -14.69 -18.46
CA GLY A 916 -37.85 -14.03 -18.81
C GLY A 916 -37.32 -13.09 -17.74
N ASP A 917 -37.79 -13.18 -16.48
CA ASP A 917 -37.27 -12.35 -15.40
C ASP A 917 -35.92 -12.89 -14.89
N ALA A 918 -34.85 -12.14 -15.15
CA ALA A 918 -33.48 -12.54 -14.83
C ALA A 918 -33.27 -12.75 -13.32
N GLU A 919 -33.84 -11.89 -12.47
CA GLU A 919 -33.66 -11.97 -11.02
C GLU A 919 -34.37 -13.20 -10.42
N THR A 920 -35.56 -13.51 -10.90
CA THR A 920 -36.31 -14.71 -10.50
C THR A 920 -35.58 -15.97 -10.96
N GLN A 921 -35.03 -15.98 -12.18
CA GLN A 921 -34.20 -17.06 -12.70
C GLN A 921 -32.95 -17.31 -11.83
N ILE A 922 -32.23 -16.25 -11.47
CA ILE A 922 -31.02 -16.31 -10.63
C ILE A 922 -31.37 -16.86 -9.23
N ARG A 923 -32.47 -16.39 -8.63
CA ARG A 923 -32.95 -16.91 -7.32
C ARG A 923 -33.32 -18.39 -7.41
N ALA A 924 -34.01 -18.81 -8.47
CA ALA A 924 -34.38 -20.20 -8.67
C ALA A 924 -33.15 -21.12 -8.76
N ILE A 925 -32.12 -20.73 -9.53
CA ILE A 925 -30.85 -21.48 -9.58
C ILE A 925 -30.22 -21.56 -8.19
N ARG A 926 -30.11 -20.43 -7.47
CA ARG A 926 -29.57 -20.40 -6.11
C ARG A 926 -30.33 -21.37 -5.19
N ASP A 927 -31.65 -21.36 -5.22
CA ASP A 927 -32.48 -22.27 -4.40
C ASP A 927 -32.23 -23.75 -4.74
N HIS A 928 -32.10 -24.08 -6.04
CA HIS A 928 -31.74 -25.43 -6.46
C HIS A 928 -30.36 -25.84 -5.94
N LEU A 929 -29.35 -24.95 -6.03
CA LEU A 929 -28.01 -25.23 -5.52
C LEU A 929 -28.02 -25.46 -3.99
N MET A 930 -28.90 -24.76 -3.26
CA MET A 930 -29.08 -24.95 -1.82
C MET A 930 -29.77 -26.27 -1.44
N THR A 931 -30.31 -27.06 -2.39
CA THR A 931 -30.79 -28.43 -2.14
C THR A 931 -29.74 -29.51 -2.35
N LEU A 932 -28.61 -29.21 -2.99
CA LEU A 932 -27.58 -30.21 -3.27
C LEU A 932 -26.86 -30.67 -1.99
N ARG A 933 -26.61 -31.98 -1.86
CA ARG A 933 -25.98 -32.64 -0.69
C ARG A 933 -25.04 -33.75 -1.13
N GLY A 934 -24.25 -34.28 -0.19
CA GLY A 934 -23.43 -35.50 -0.39
C GLY A 934 -22.07 -35.26 -1.05
N GLY A 935 -21.57 -34.02 -1.01
CA GLY A 935 -20.20 -33.68 -1.41
C GLY A 935 -19.18 -33.95 -0.30
N PRO A 936 -17.88 -33.84 -0.58
CA PRO A 936 -16.86 -33.90 0.46
C PRO A 936 -17.02 -32.70 1.41
N SER A 937 -17.06 -32.97 2.72
CA SER A 937 -17.20 -31.94 3.76
C SER A 937 -15.98 -31.95 4.70
N PRO A 938 -15.42 -30.78 5.05
CA PRO A 938 -14.39 -30.70 6.07
C PRO A 938 -14.96 -30.86 7.48
N ARG A 939 -16.29 -30.72 7.65
CA ARG A 939 -16.96 -31.01 8.92
C ARG A 939 -17.10 -32.53 9.05
N ARG A 940 -16.41 -33.14 10.01
CA ARG A 940 -16.65 -34.55 10.35
C ARG A 940 -18.12 -34.70 10.75
N PRO A 941 -18.90 -35.65 10.19
CA PRO A 941 -20.18 -36.02 10.78
C PRO A 941 -19.90 -36.47 12.22
N ALA A 942 -20.59 -35.90 13.19
CA ALA A 942 -20.50 -36.34 14.58
C ALA A 942 -20.96 -37.82 14.65
N GLY A 943 -20.01 -38.76 14.64
CA GLY A 943 -20.31 -40.19 14.64
C GLY A 943 -19.28 -41.05 13.90
N ALA A 944 -18.03 -41.06 14.34
CA ALA A 944 -17.11 -42.16 14.02
C ALA A 944 -16.11 -42.33 15.18
N ALA A 945 -16.38 -43.38 15.95
CA ALA A 945 -15.67 -43.93 17.09
C ALA A 945 -14.18 -43.56 17.23
N ALA A 946 -13.83 -42.96 18.36
CA ALA A 946 -12.60 -43.29 19.04
C ALA A 946 -12.69 -44.78 19.44
N GLN A 947 -12.10 -45.66 18.63
CA GLN A 947 -11.70 -46.96 19.12
C GLN A 947 -10.52 -46.74 20.08
N SER A 948 -10.75 -47.12 21.32
CA SER A 948 -9.77 -47.29 22.37
C SER A 948 -8.54 -48.03 21.88
N THR A 949 -7.35 -47.60 22.32
CA THR A 949 -6.36 -48.53 22.85
C THR A 949 -5.52 -47.83 23.91
N ASN A 950 -5.67 -48.36 25.14
CA ASN A 950 -4.86 -48.31 26.37
C ASN A 950 -3.82 -47.22 26.57
#